data_AF-A0A7C3HJI2-F1
#
_entry.id   AF-A0A7C3HJI2-F1
#
_cell.length_a   1.000
_cell.length_b   1.000
_cell.length_c   1.000
_cell.angle_alpha   90.00
_cell.angle_beta   90.00
_cell.angle_gamma   90.00
#
_symmetry.space_group_name_H-M   'P 1'
#
loop_
_entity.id
_entity.type
_entity.pdbx_description
1 polymer ?
#
loop_
_entity_poly.entity_id
_entity_poly.type
_entity_poly.pdbx_seq_one_letter_code
_entity_poly.pdbx_strand_id
1 'polypeptide(L)'
;MRRSLLVAFVVAAVSLGFLTGAEAQTFSKVNVPGFGDEKNKYALSMINFNDHVYVGTLNASFALTPDQLDTVLQQYGELVGRGHNTVEIFLDSIRVSGKPLWDYIITDGAEIWQLDGGTWTKVLDMGDEMATLPNIGIRSMIQYDTLLVAGTLTKGQAQIWATSNGTDWTLLHTLDGANFSAWSMAVWEDKLYVGTMNRDGAQLWSYDGGTWTQEYDFAGTPNFAISAMAVYRNELYFGTLNAMTGFEVWKIDDHHNVVNVLSGGIDGERHLGVYSLYPYRDELYLGTVSAYEGFALLRYNPWNGWRRVDGNGLGDRSNAIASSMAEYCGRLFLGTFNTGLWEADTLALPPLDRGGQLWRSENGTAWDQVEANGFGDSLNCGMESMTVANQRLYVGTASNLFVGPGTEVWASEEGALPVARFNSDRNVGYPPLDVQYEDESTGRPTWWHWWLGDRTETDQRAPLHRYWKHGTKDVSLAVGNSCGTDTTMVEDFIDVYGPCSGYTQLILIDSSASFEDENWSNAIDGDIYGWDGTVTTDDSPPWAIFAFKDTSVQMVKAIRLLTDTHVNPKYRNRLVTRFHVDVSTTGLDSSDFTTILSATRQTGDWETYEFDPPVEARYVRLVLDEPSSGWRQIGEFEVRIVRPYISELQSTIQATTPHLADGVDSSIVTITLVDTAGNPVTGVPPEDFHLFCLWENDGEFGTVAETDSPGVYQTTLRTTHAGTKTLRAVVWGAVI
;
A
#
# COMPACT_ATOMS: atom_id res chain seq x y z
N MET A 1 -0.40 -31.47 2.09
CA MET A 1 -0.28 -31.32 3.56
C MET A 1 0.87 -30.39 3.99
N ARG A 2 2.10 -30.50 3.45
CA ARG A 2 3.19 -29.53 3.77
C ARG A 2 2.92 -28.08 3.30
N ARG A 3 2.13 -27.91 2.24
CA ARG A 3 1.76 -26.62 1.61
C ARG A 3 0.96 -25.65 2.49
N SER A 4 0.11 -26.16 3.38
CA SER A 4 -0.74 -25.32 4.26
C SER A 4 -0.08 -25.03 5.61
N LEU A 5 0.91 -25.85 6.00
CA LEU A 5 1.59 -25.73 7.27
C LEU A 5 2.67 -24.64 7.27
N LEU A 6 3.36 -24.39 6.14
CA LEU A 6 4.41 -23.37 6.05
C LEU A 6 3.83 -21.94 6.03
N VAL A 7 2.81 -21.69 5.20
CA VAL A 7 2.05 -20.42 5.21
C VAL A 7 1.42 -20.18 6.58
N ALA A 8 0.83 -21.22 7.19
CA ALA A 8 0.31 -21.12 8.56
C ALA A 8 1.43 -20.89 9.59
N PHE A 9 2.65 -21.38 9.38
CA PHE A 9 3.79 -21.14 10.29
C PHE A 9 4.35 -19.72 10.16
N VAL A 10 4.41 -19.18 8.95
CA VAL A 10 4.85 -17.79 8.67
C VAL A 10 3.83 -16.81 9.23
N VAL A 11 2.55 -17.03 8.94
CA VAL A 11 1.45 -16.24 9.53
C VAL A 11 1.43 -16.41 11.06
N ALA A 12 1.64 -17.62 11.59
CA ALA A 12 1.68 -17.85 13.03
C ALA A 12 2.93 -17.27 13.71
N ALA A 13 4.10 -17.23 13.06
CA ALA A 13 5.31 -16.62 13.61
C ALA A 13 5.15 -15.09 13.75
N VAL A 14 4.52 -14.45 12.76
CA VAL A 14 4.10 -13.03 12.86
C VAL A 14 3.02 -12.85 13.93
N SER A 15 2.13 -13.82 14.11
CA SER A 15 1.02 -13.76 15.08
C SER A 15 1.40 -14.11 16.54
N LEU A 16 2.46 -14.90 16.78
CA LEU A 16 2.79 -15.44 18.11
C LEU A 16 3.96 -14.76 18.83
N GLY A 17 4.57 -13.73 18.25
CA GLY A 17 5.42 -12.83 19.01
C GLY A 17 6.58 -12.30 18.19
N PHE A 18 6.52 -11.01 17.86
CA PHE A 18 7.63 -10.05 17.91
C PHE A 18 7.21 -8.60 17.60
N LEU A 19 5.92 -8.30 17.48
CA LEU A 19 5.38 -6.93 17.49
C LEU A 19 4.15 -6.84 18.39
N THR A 20 4.33 -7.11 19.69
CA THR A 20 3.35 -6.74 20.73
C THR A 20 3.47 -5.25 21.01
N GLY A 21 2.86 -4.49 20.12
CA GLY A 21 2.78 -3.05 20.19
C GLY A 21 2.27 -2.59 18.84
N ALA A 22 0.95 -2.55 18.67
CA ALA A 22 0.42 -1.65 17.66
C ALA A 22 1.03 -0.28 18.01
N GLU A 23 1.95 0.21 17.19
CA GLU A 23 2.48 1.55 17.36
C GLU A 23 1.28 2.50 17.49
N ALA A 24 1.38 3.43 18.44
CA ALA A 24 0.32 4.40 18.67
C ALA A 24 0.12 5.15 17.35
N GLN A 25 -1.11 5.15 16.83
CA GLN A 25 -1.41 5.85 15.60
C GLN A 25 -1.14 7.35 15.82
N THR A 26 -0.10 7.86 15.18
CA THR A 26 0.33 9.25 15.31
C THR A 26 -0.42 10.14 14.33
N PHE A 27 -0.56 11.42 14.68
CA PHE A 27 -1.19 12.45 13.87
C PHE A 27 -0.29 13.67 13.76
N SER A 28 -0.30 14.30 12.59
CA SER A 28 0.36 15.57 12.35
C SER A 28 -0.63 16.63 11.90
N LYS A 29 -0.46 17.86 12.40
CA LYS A 29 -1.25 19.01 11.97
C LYS A 29 -0.91 19.37 10.53
N VAL A 30 -1.93 19.56 9.70
CA VAL A 30 -1.77 19.82 8.26
C VAL A 30 -2.26 21.19 7.82
N ASN A 31 -2.78 22.04 8.71
CA ASN A 31 -3.17 23.42 8.41
C ASN A 31 -2.57 24.43 9.40
N VAL A 32 -2.57 25.70 9.00
CA VAL A 32 -2.48 26.81 9.95
C VAL A 32 -3.84 26.90 10.67
N PRO A 33 -3.91 27.10 12.00
CA PRO A 33 -5.17 27.24 12.71
C PRO A 33 -6.11 28.24 12.03
N GLY A 34 -7.37 27.85 11.88
CA GLY A 34 -8.40 28.63 11.20
C GLY A 34 -8.14 28.89 9.70
N PHE A 35 -7.19 28.15 9.09
CA PHE A 35 -6.70 28.42 7.73
C PHE A 35 -6.13 29.85 7.55
N GLY A 36 -5.64 30.44 8.65
CA GLY A 36 -5.15 31.82 8.68
C GLY A 36 -6.17 32.86 9.11
N ASP A 37 -7.44 32.48 9.31
CA ASP A 37 -8.48 33.31 9.93
C ASP A 37 -8.96 32.69 11.24
N GLU A 38 -8.67 33.35 12.36
CA GLU A 38 -9.06 32.89 13.71
C GLU A 38 -10.58 32.78 13.93
N LYS A 39 -11.41 33.39 13.06
CA LYS A 39 -12.87 33.27 13.12
C LYS A 39 -13.35 31.89 12.67
N ASN A 40 -12.58 31.18 11.85
CA ASN A 40 -12.87 29.79 11.48
C ASN A 40 -12.66 28.89 12.70
N LYS A 41 -13.65 28.78 13.58
CA LYS A 41 -13.52 28.08 14.85
C LYS A 41 -13.59 26.58 14.67
N TYR A 42 -14.50 26.07 13.84
CA TYR A 42 -14.76 24.63 13.73
C TYR A 42 -14.55 24.15 12.29
N ALA A 43 -14.02 22.94 12.14
CA ALA A 43 -14.14 22.14 10.92
C ALA A 43 -15.47 21.38 10.99
N LEU A 44 -16.58 22.06 10.66
CA LEU A 44 -17.94 21.55 10.87
C LEU A 44 -18.25 20.32 10.02
N SER A 45 -17.69 20.25 8.83
CA SER A 45 -17.91 19.13 7.91
C SER A 45 -16.64 18.84 7.13
N MET A 46 -16.41 17.56 6.88
CA MET A 46 -15.27 17.08 6.11
C MET A 46 -15.69 15.95 5.20
N ILE A 47 -15.14 15.93 3.98
CA ILE A 47 -15.41 14.86 3.02
C ILE A 47 -14.24 14.67 2.07
N ASN A 48 -14.06 13.42 1.62
CA ASN A 48 -13.22 13.11 0.47
C ASN A 48 -14.07 13.21 -0.81
N PHE A 49 -13.65 14.03 -1.77
CA PHE A 49 -14.28 14.12 -3.08
C PHE A 49 -13.20 14.26 -4.16
N ASN A 50 -13.26 13.44 -5.21
CA ASN A 50 -12.24 13.41 -6.27
C ASN A 50 -10.79 13.38 -5.73
N ASP A 51 -10.52 12.54 -4.73
CA ASP A 51 -9.21 12.38 -4.07
C ASP A 51 -8.68 13.61 -3.32
N HIS A 52 -9.53 14.60 -3.07
CA HIS A 52 -9.21 15.78 -2.25
C HIS A 52 -10.01 15.80 -0.96
N VAL A 53 -9.40 16.34 0.10
CA VAL A 53 -10.09 16.61 1.36
C VAL A 53 -10.71 18.01 1.29
N TYR A 54 -12.02 18.09 1.51
CA TYR A 54 -12.73 19.35 1.68
C TYR A 54 -13.10 19.55 3.14
N VAL A 55 -12.94 20.78 3.62
CA VAL A 55 -13.32 21.20 4.98
C VAL A 55 -14.25 22.39 4.89
N GLY A 56 -15.44 22.25 5.46
CA GLY A 56 -16.38 23.34 5.66
C GLY A 56 -16.20 23.96 7.05
N THR A 57 -16.08 25.29 7.13
CA THR A 57 -15.80 25.97 8.40
C THR A 57 -17.07 26.49 9.10
N LEU A 58 -17.00 26.63 10.44
CA LEU A 58 -17.81 27.61 11.18
C LEU A 58 -17.00 28.89 11.32
N ASN A 59 -17.41 29.97 10.66
CA ASN A 59 -16.83 31.29 10.83
C ASN A 59 -17.66 32.10 11.83
N ALA A 60 -17.20 32.15 13.08
CA ALA A 60 -17.88 32.86 14.15
C ALA A 60 -16.90 33.44 15.17
N SER A 61 -16.99 34.76 15.36
CA SER A 61 -16.38 35.50 16.47
C SER A 61 -17.42 36.40 17.14
N PHE A 62 -17.15 36.90 18.34
CA PHE A 62 -18.12 37.68 19.10
C PHE A 62 -17.66 39.12 19.37
N ALA A 63 -18.54 40.08 19.13
CA ALA A 63 -18.35 41.49 19.49
C ALA A 63 -18.80 41.77 20.93
N LEU A 64 -18.06 41.27 21.94
CA LEU A 64 -18.44 41.42 23.35
C LEU A 64 -17.45 42.32 24.10
N THR A 65 -17.96 43.19 24.95
CA THR A 65 -17.14 43.82 26.00
C THR A 65 -16.79 42.80 27.09
N PRO A 66 -15.77 43.04 27.94
CA PRO A 66 -15.46 42.15 29.05
C PRO A 66 -16.68 41.85 29.96
N ASP A 67 -17.45 42.87 30.34
CA ASP A 67 -18.66 42.69 31.17
C ASP A 67 -19.75 41.87 30.44
N GLN A 68 -19.87 42.03 29.12
CA GLN A 68 -20.80 41.23 28.32
C GLN A 68 -20.31 39.79 28.20
N LEU A 69 -19.02 39.56 28.05
CA LEU A 69 -18.43 38.23 28.05
C LEU A 69 -18.66 37.54 29.40
N ASP A 70 -18.45 38.22 30.52
CA ASP A 70 -18.76 37.68 31.85
C ASP A 70 -20.25 37.30 31.98
N THR A 71 -21.14 38.13 31.45
CA THR A 71 -22.59 37.85 31.39
C THR A 71 -22.90 36.61 30.55
N VAL A 72 -22.23 36.46 29.40
CA VAL A 72 -22.36 35.29 28.52
C VAL A 72 -21.86 34.05 29.24
N LEU A 73 -20.68 34.10 29.85
CA LEU A 73 -20.08 32.96 30.55
C LEU A 73 -20.91 32.53 31.76
N GLN A 74 -21.50 33.47 32.50
CA GLN A 74 -22.42 33.16 33.59
C GLN A 74 -23.67 32.43 33.09
N GLN A 75 -24.36 32.99 32.08
CA GLN A 75 -25.54 32.36 31.49
C GLN A 75 -25.20 31.03 30.82
N TYR A 76 -24.00 30.88 30.28
CA TYR A 76 -23.51 29.64 29.71
C TYR A 76 -23.41 28.55 30.78
N GLY A 77 -22.76 28.83 31.91
CA GLY A 77 -22.67 27.90 33.03
C GLY A 77 -24.06 27.50 33.55
N GLU A 78 -25.01 28.44 33.62
CA GLU A 78 -26.40 28.14 34.00
C GLU A 78 -27.13 27.27 32.96
N LEU A 79 -26.96 27.54 31.67
CA LEU A 79 -27.59 26.78 30.59
C LEU A 79 -27.06 25.36 30.50
N VAL A 80 -25.75 25.18 30.62
CA VAL A 80 -25.17 23.84 30.68
C VAL A 80 -25.61 23.12 31.95
N GLY A 81 -25.67 23.80 33.10
CA GLY A 81 -26.29 23.26 34.32
C GLY A 81 -27.78 22.89 34.18
N ARG A 82 -28.49 23.49 33.21
CA ARG A 82 -29.88 23.17 32.82
C ARG A 82 -29.99 22.23 31.62
N GLY A 83 -28.87 21.76 31.10
CA GLY A 83 -28.88 20.71 30.10
C GLY A 83 -28.82 21.19 28.67
N HIS A 84 -28.23 22.34 28.37
CA HIS A 84 -28.18 22.90 27.01
C HIS A 84 -26.74 23.03 26.50
N ASN A 85 -26.33 22.18 25.54
CA ASN A 85 -24.89 21.94 25.27
C ASN A 85 -24.46 22.05 23.80
N THR A 86 -25.38 22.28 22.88
CA THR A 86 -25.01 22.54 21.47
C THR A 86 -24.82 24.04 21.27
N VAL A 87 -23.87 24.42 20.41
CA VAL A 87 -23.57 25.82 20.08
C VAL A 87 -24.82 26.60 19.68
N GLU A 88 -25.74 26.00 18.93
CA GLU A 88 -26.91 26.67 18.39
C GLU A 88 -27.95 26.97 19.46
N ILE A 89 -28.26 25.99 20.33
CA ILE A 89 -29.09 26.22 21.52
C ILE A 89 -28.49 27.31 22.40
N PHE A 90 -27.16 27.27 22.58
CA PHE A 90 -26.44 28.27 23.35
C PHE A 90 -26.60 29.68 22.78
N LEU A 91 -26.36 29.84 21.48
CA LEU A 91 -26.46 31.11 20.78
C LEU A 91 -27.88 31.70 20.83
N ASP A 92 -28.91 30.85 20.81
CA ASP A 92 -30.32 31.25 20.88
C ASP A 92 -30.83 31.45 22.32
N SER A 93 -30.17 30.90 23.34
CA SER A 93 -30.65 30.93 24.73
C SER A 93 -30.02 32.03 25.56
N ILE A 94 -28.77 32.40 25.28
CA ILE A 94 -28.09 33.49 26.01
C ILE A 94 -28.60 34.84 25.57
N ARG A 95 -28.81 35.74 26.53
CA ARG A 95 -29.23 37.12 26.29
C ARG A 95 -28.14 38.09 26.73
N VAL A 96 -27.63 38.87 25.79
CA VAL A 96 -26.74 40.01 26.05
C VAL A 96 -27.53 41.28 25.79
N SER A 97 -27.65 42.14 26.80
CA SER A 97 -28.44 43.38 26.72
C SER A 97 -29.87 43.17 26.17
N GLY A 98 -30.50 42.03 26.48
CA GLY A 98 -31.86 41.68 26.07
C GLY A 98 -32.00 41.04 24.68
N LYS A 99 -30.90 40.90 23.92
CA LYS A 99 -30.88 40.26 22.58
C LYS A 99 -30.21 38.89 22.63
N PRO A 100 -30.58 37.94 21.76
CA PRO A 100 -29.91 36.65 21.68
C PRO A 100 -28.43 36.83 21.35
N LEU A 101 -27.57 35.94 21.86
CA LEU A 101 -26.14 35.97 21.58
C LEU A 101 -25.85 35.82 20.07
N TRP A 102 -26.75 35.17 19.34
CA TRP A 102 -26.80 35.11 17.88
C TRP A 102 -26.61 36.48 17.18
N ASP A 103 -27.12 37.57 17.78
CA ASP A 103 -27.02 38.93 17.24
C ASP A 103 -25.60 39.53 17.38
N TYR A 104 -24.74 38.94 18.21
CA TYR A 104 -23.39 39.44 18.50
C TYR A 104 -22.29 38.71 17.72
N ILE A 105 -22.65 37.70 16.91
CA ILE A 105 -21.71 37.02 16.02
C ILE A 105 -21.27 37.97 14.91
N ILE A 106 -19.95 38.23 14.87
CA ILE A 106 -19.23 38.77 13.73
C ILE A 106 -18.80 37.59 12.86
N THR A 107 -19.15 37.67 11.58
CA THR A 107 -18.73 36.73 10.55
C THR A 107 -18.39 37.53 9.30
N ASP A 108 -17.40 37.06 8.57
CA ASP A 108 -17.12 37.43 7.18
C ASP A 108 -17.46 36.28 6.22
N GLY A 109 -18.27 35.31 6.64
CA GLY A 109 -18.75 34.22 5.78
C GLY A 109 -18.09 32.88 6.10
N ALA A 110 -18.87 31.82 5.97
CA ALA A 110 -18.35 30.46 6.02
C ALA A 110 -17.53 30.13 4.77
N GLU A 111 -16.56 29.23 4.92
CA GLU A 111 -15.60 28.92 3.87
C GLU A 111 -15.58 27.41 3.59
N ILE A 112 -15.21 27.04 2.36
CA ILE A 112 -14.80 25.67 2.02
C ILE A 112 -13.33 25.71 1.59
N TRP A 113 -12.52 24.86 2.23
CA TRP A 113 -11.10 24.69 1.94
C TRP A 113 -10.84 23.31 1.36
N GLN A 114 -10.01 23.25 0.32
CA GLN A 114 -9.58 22.03 -0.33
C GLN A 114 -8.09 21.79 -0.03
N LEU A 115 -7.74 20.55 0.35
CA LEU A 115 -6.36 20.09 0.43
C LEU A 115 -5.97 19.37 -0.87
N ASP A 116 -4.97 19.91 -1.56
CA ASP A 116 -4.36 19.28 -2.72
C ASP A 116 -2.82 19.36 -2.62
N GLY A 117 -2.14 18.22 -2.77
CA GLY A 117 -0.67 18.16 -2.74
C GLY A 117 -0.02 18.73 -1.47
N GLY A 118 -0.74 18.79 -0.34
CA GLY A 118 -0.28 19.41 0.91
C GLY A 118 -0.57 20.92 1.03
N THR A 119 -1.22 21.52 0.03
CA THR A 119 -1.59 22.94 0.03
C THR A 119 -3.09 23.08 0.26
N TRP A 120 -3.46 23.97 1.20
CA TRP A 120 -4.85 24.35 1.41
C TRP A 120 -5.21 25.55 0.54
N THR A 121 -6.30 25.43 -0.21
CA THR A 121 -6.86 26.50 -1.05
C THR A 121 -8.30 26.76 -0.65
N LYS A 122 -8.67 28.03 -0.45
CA LYS A 122 -10.08 28.43 -0.26
C LYS A 122 -10.78 28.31 -1.61
N VAL A 123 -11.78 27.42 -1.70
CA VAL A 123 -12.53 27.14 -2.94
C VAL A 123 -13.96 27.65 -2.90
N LEU A 124 -14.42 28.12 -1.74
CA LEU A 124 -15.67 28.85 -1.60
C LEU A 124 -15.56 29.84 -0.45
N ASP A 125 -16.02 31.07 -0.69
CA ASP A 125 -16.16 32.12 0.31
C ASP A 125 -17.58 32.68 0.30
N MET A 126 -18.36 32.34 1.32
CA MET A 126 -19.77 32.74 1.40
C MET A 126 -19.97 34.21 1.81
N GLY A 127 -18.91 34.92 2.19
CA GLY A 127 -18.98 36.33 2.59
C GLY A 127 -18.84 37.31 1.44
N ASP A 128 -17.92 37.03 0.52
CA ASP A 128 -17.60 37.92 -0.60
C ASP A 128 -18.37 37.58 -1.88
N GLU A 129 -18.65 36.30 -2.15
CA GLU A 129 -19.20 35.85 -3.44
C GLU A 129 -20.73 35.69 -3.46
N MET A 130 -21.37 35.49 -2.29
CA MET A 130 -22.75 34.97 -2.20
C MET A 130 -23.70 35.78 -1.29
N ALA A 131 -23.28 36.95 -0.81
CA ALA A 131 -23.94 37.72 0.26
C ALA A 131 -25.34 38.26 -0.09
N THR A 132 -26.38 37.45 0.14
CA THR A 132 -27.75 37.95 0.40
C THR A 132 -28.21 37.63 1.83
N LEU A 133 -27.58 36.66 2.50
CA LEU A 133 -27.81 36.30 3.90
C LEU A 133 -26.47 36.02 4.60
N PRO A 134 -26.29 36.42 5.87
CA PRO A 134 -25.06 36.14 6.61
C PRO A 134 -24.98 34.64 6.94
N ASN A 135 -24.23 33.91 6.12
CA ASN A 135 -23.85 32.51 6.31
C ASN A 135 -22.69 32.44 7.30
N ILE A 136 -22.83 31.63 8.34
CA ILE A 136 -21.82 31.48 9.40
C ILE A 136 -21.16 30.09 9.39
N GLY A 137 -21.73 29.10 8.69
CA GLY A 137 -21.09 27.78 8.63
C GLY A 137 -21.47 26.92 7.43
N ILE A 138 -20.55 26.02 7.06
CA ILE A 138 -20.81 24.90 6.14
C ILE A 138 -21.03 23.65 6.99
N ARG A 139 -22.31 23.34 7.26
CA ARG A 139 -22.70 22.39 8.31
C ARG A 139 -22.60 20.93 7.89
N SER A 140 -22.93 20.64 6.64
CA SER A 140 -22.90 19.27 6.11
C SER A 140 -22.35 19.27 4.70
N MET A 141 -21.66 18.19 4.35
CA MET A 141 -21.23 17.92 2.99
C MET A 141 -21.46 16.45 2.67
N ILE A 142 -21.87 16.14 1.45
CA ILE A 142 -22.04 14.77 0.97
C ILE A 142 -21.78 14.70 -0.54
N GLN A 143 -21.32 13.56 -1.01
CA GLN A 143 -21.30 13.26 -2.44
C GLN A 143 -22.67 12.73 -2.88
N TYR A 144 -23.23 13.33 -3.92
CA TYR A 144 -24.46 12.89 -4.58
C TYR A 144 -24.20 12.79 -6.09
N ASP A 145 -24.23 11.56 -6.62
CA ASP A 145 -23.82 11.28 -8.00
C ASP A 145 -22.41 11.83 -8.29
N THR A 146 -22.27 12.71 -9.29
CA THR A 146 -21.00 13.38 -9.63
C THR A 146 -20.80 14.71 -8.89
N LEU A 147 -21.70 15.07 -7.97
CA LEU A 147 -21.69 16.36 -7.27
C LEU A 147 -21.18 16.20 -5.84
N LEU A 148 -20.34 17.16 -5.43
CA LEU A 148 -20.15 17.50 -4.03
C LEU A 148 -21.24 18.51 -3.65
N VAL A 149 -22.02 18.18 -2.64
CA VAL A 149 -23.12 19.00 -2.12
C VAL A 149 -22.79 19.50 -0.72
N ALA A 150 -23.07 20.78 -0.44
CA ALA A 150 -22.83 21.43 0.82
C ALA A 150 -24.08 22.12 1.36
N GLY A 151 -24.40 21.87 2.63
CA GLY A 151 -25.49 22.51 3.38
C GLY A 151 -24.97 23.60 4.31
N THR A 152 -25.65 24.74 4.35
CA THR A 152 -25.20 25.90 5.13
C THR A 152 -25.89 26.01 6.49
N LEU A 153 -25.26 26.73 7.42
CA LEU A 153 -25.81 27.31 8.64
C LEU A 153 -25.84 28.83 8.50
N THR A 154 -27.01 29.46 8.63
CA THR A 154 -27.18 30.89 8.40
C THR A 154 -27.96 31.55 9.53
N LYS A 155 -27.98 32.90 9.58
CA LYS A 155 -28.92 33.62 10.46
C LYS A 155 -30.35 33.70 9.89
N GLY A 156 -30.56 33.19 8.68
CA GLY A 156 -31.82 33.26 7.92
C GLY A 156 -32.22 31.89 7.40
N GLN A 157 -32.44 31.77 6.09
CA GLN A 157 -32.74 30.50 5.43
C GLN A 157 -31.45 29.80 5.00
N ALA A 158 -31.29 28.55 5.40
CA ALA A 158 -30.19 27.72 4.93
C ALA A 158 -30.33 27.39 3.44
N GLN A 159 -29.19 27.26 2.80
CA GLN A 159 -29.03 26.98 1.38
C GLN A 159 -28.29 25.65 1.20
N ILE A 160 -28.48 25.09 0.01
CA ILE A 160 -27.83 23.88 -0.47
C ILE A 160 -27.09 24.25 -1.75
N TRP A 161 -25.78 24.01 -1.75
CA TRP A 161 -24.87 24.35 -2.83
C TRP A 161 -24.26 23.08 -3.39
N ALA A 162 -23.91 23.09 -4.68
CA ALA A 162 -23.29 21.94 -5.32
C ALA A 162 -22.20 22.35 -6.32
N THR A 163 -21.22 21.46 -6.48
CA THR A 163 -20.15 21.56 -7.46
C THR A 163 -19.84 20.19 -8.05
N SER A 164 -19.42 20.14 -9.32
CA SER A 164 -18.97 18.90 -9.97
C SER A 164 -17.44 18.75 -9.99
N ASN A 165 -16.71 19.84 -9.71
CA ASN A 165 -15.26 19.89 -9.80
C ASN A 165 -14.58 20.36 -8.51
N GLY A 166 -15.34 20.79 -7.51
CA GLY A 166 -14.83 21.23 -6.21
C GLY A 166 -14.60 22.73 -6.09
N THR A 167 -14.65 23.48 -7.20
CA THR A 167 -14.32 24.91 -7.24
C THR A 167 -15.47 25.77 -7.75
N ASP A 168 -16.24 25.28 -8.72
CA ASP A 168 -17.36 26.03 -9.31
C ASP A 168 -18.65 25.65 -8.57
N TRP A 169 -19.02 26.46 -7.59
CA TRP A 169 -20.19 26.22 -6.74
C TRP A 169 -21.44 26.93 -7.25
N THR A 170 -22.57 26.22 -7.22
CA THR A 170 -23.86 26.72 -7.68
C THR A 170 -24.95 26.47 -6.63
N LEU A 171 -25.88 27.40 -6.50
CA LEU A 171 -27.02 27.26 -5.59
C LEU A 171 -27.99 26.21 -6.15
N LEU A 172 -28.17 25.13 -5.41
CA LEU A 172 -29.10 24.06 -5.75
C LEU A 172 -30.49 24.34 -5.17
N HIS A 173 -30.56 24.85 -3.94
CA HIS A 173 -31.83 25.13 -3.26
C HIS A 173 -31.68 26.11 -2.10
N THR A 174 -32.75 26.84 -1.77
CA THR A 174 -32.89 27.60 -0.52
C THR A 174 -34.04 27.00 0.26
N LEU A 175 -33.79 26.54 1.49
CA LEU A 175 -34.78 25.90 2.32
C LEU A 175 -35.88 26.89 2.73
N ASP A 176 -37.12 26.41 2.73
CA ASP A 176 -38.29 27.22 3.04
C ASP A 176 -38.38 27.60 4.53
N GLY A 177 -39.23 28.57 4.86
CA GLY A 177 -39.62 28.88 6.23
C GLY A 177 -38.47 29.32 7.16
N ALA A 178 -38.50 28.86 8.40
CA ALA A 178 -37.53 29.19 9.45
C ALA A 178 -36.36 28.19 9.54
N ASN A 179 -36.10 27.40 8.50
CA ASN A 179 -34.98 26.45 8.46
C ASN A 179 -33.66 27.19 8.28
N PHE A 180 -32.89 27.31 9.36
CA PHE A 180 -31.64 28.08 9.36
C PHE A 180 -30.38 27.22 9.24
N SER A 181 -30.53 25.89 9.23
CA SER A 181 -29.44 24.94 8.99
C SER A 181 -29.89 23.77 8.12
N ALA A 182 -29.07 23.39 7.15
CA ALA A 182 -29.08 22.07 6.51
C ALA A 182 -28.09 21.19 7.28
N TRP A 183 -28.57 20.56 8.37
CA TRP A 183 -27.71 20.00 9.41
C TRP A 183 -27.09 18.67 9.03
N SER A 184 -27.88 17.74 8.51
CA SER A 184 -27.41 16.40 8.16
C SER A 184 -27.83 16.05 6.74
N MET A 185 -27.04 15.21 6.08
CA MET A 185 -27.32 14.72 4.74
C MET A 185 -27.05 13.23 4.62
N ALA A 186 -27.80 12.54 3.76
CA ALA A 186 -27.58 11.16 3.39
C ALA A 186 -28.02 10.93 1.94
N VAL A 187 -27.40 9.96 1.26
CA VAL A 187 -27.87 9.52 -0.06
C VAL A 187 -28.44 8.12 0.08
N TRP A 188 -29.68 7.94 -0.34
CA TRP A 188 -30.40 6.67 -0.28
C TRP A 188 -31.34 6.56 -1.48
N GLU A 189 -31.34 5.40 -2.15
CA GLU A 189 -32.17 5.13 -3.33
C GLU A 189 -32.13 6.25 -4.39
N ASP A 190 -30.92 6.66 -4.78
CA ASP A 190 -30.65 7.70 -5.79
C ASP A 190 -31.19 9.11 -5.46
N LYS A 191 -31.59 9.34 -4.20
CA LYS A 191 -32.01 10.66 -3.70
C LYS A 191 -31.04 11.20 -2.66
N LEU A 192 -30.85 12.51 -2.69
CA LEU A 192 -30.22 13.26 -1.61
C LEU A 192 -31.28 13.59 -0.55
N TYR A 193 -31.05 13.18 0.68
CA TYR A 193 -31.87 13.55 1.84
C TYR A 193 -31.17 14.61 2.67
N VAL A 194 -31.94 15.60 3.16
CA VAL A 194 -31.45 16.71 3.96
C VAL A 194 -32.34 16.89 5.19
N GLY A 195 -31.72 16.81 6.35
CA GLY A 195 -32.32 17.06 7.64
C GLY A 195 -32.04 18.49 8.08
N THR A 196 -33.06 19.23 8.49
CA THR A 196 -32.93 20.65 8.83
C THR A 196 -32.85 20.89 10.33
N MET A 197 -32.44 22.11 10.70
CA MET A 197 -32.70 22.69 12.01
C MET A 197 -33.66 23.87 11.88
N ASN A 198 -34.70 23.86 12.71
CA ASN A 198 -35.77 24.85 12.72
C ASN A 198 -36.38 24.97 14.12
N ARG A 199 -36.63 26.21 14.56
CA ARG A 199 -37.12 26.52 15.90
C ARG A 199 -38.53 25.98 16.18
N ASP A 200 -39.34 25.79 15.14
CA ASP A 200 -40.73 25.36 15.25
C ASP A 200 -40.93 23.85 14.96
N GLY A 201 -39.83 23.14 14.67
CA GLY A 201 -39.83 21.72 14.32
C GLY A 201 -38.95 21.44 13.10
N ALA A 202 -38.07 20.45 13.20
CA ALA A 202 -37.19 20.04 12.10
C ALA A 202 -37.98 19.49 10.90
N GLN A 203 -37.35 19.50 9.73
CA GLN A 203 -37.93 18.97 8.50
C GLN A 203 -36.96 18.01 7.82
N LEU A 204 -37.53 17.02 7.14
CA LEU A 204 -36.81 16.10 6.27
C LEU A 204 -37.20 16.38 4.83
N TRP A 205 -36.19 16.64 3.99
CA TRP A 205 -36.35 16.90 2.57
C TRP A 205 -35.61 15.86 1.74
N SER A 206 -36.09 15.57 0.54
CA SER A 206 -35.41 14.75 -0.46
C SER A 206 -35.28 15.48 -1.80
N TYR A 207 -34.26 15.11 -2.58
CA TYR A 207 -34.01 15.60 -3.94
C TYR A 207 -33.65 14.44 -4.87
N ASP A 208 -34.38 14.33 -5.98
CA ASP A 208 -34.27 13.24 -6.96
C ASP A 208 -33.45 13.59 -8.22
N GLY A 209 -32.71 14.70 -8.18
CA GLY A 209 -32.00 15.23 -9.35
C GLY A 209 -32.78 16.30 -10.13
N GLY A 210 -34.04 16.57 -9.77
CA GLY A 210 -34.79 17.70 -10.33
C GLY A 210 -35.80 18.36 -9.39
N THR A 211 -36.41 17.60 -8.47
CA THR A 211 -37.49 18.06 -7.60
C THR A 211 -37.14 17.87 -6.13
N TRP A 212 -37.42 18.91 -5.33
CA TRP A 212 -37.36 18.84 -3.87
C TRP A 212 -38.72 18.43 -3.29
N THR A 213 -38.71 17.47 -2.37
CA THR A 213 -39.92 16.97 -1.68
C THR A 213 -39.73 17.04 -0.16
N GLN A 214 -40.69 17.60 0.56
CA GLN A 214 -40.71 17.52 2.03
C GLN A 214 -41.29 16.16 2.45
N GLU A 215 -40.43 15.26 2.92
CA GLU A 215 -40.77 13.89 3.30
C GLU A 215 -41.41 13.81 4.69
N TYR A 216 -40.98 14.67 5.62
CA TYR A 216 -41.50 14.71 6.97
C TYR A 216 -41.36 16.07 7.63
N ASP A 217 -42.29 16.40 8.53
CA ASP A 217 -42.34 17.67 9.27
C ASP A 217 -42.57 17.42 10.76
N PHE A 218 -41.67 17.91 11.60
CA PHE A 218 -41.78 17.88 13.06
C PHE A 218 -42.48 19.10 13.64
N ALA A 219 -43.16 19.91 12.81
CA ALA A 219 -43.91 21.09 13.23
C ALA A 219 -44.73 20.87 14.51
N GLY A 220 -44.51 21.73 15.50
CA GLY A 220 -45.23 21.70 16.78
C GLY A 220 -44.77 20.60 17.76
N THR A 221 -43.71 19.85 17.42
CA THR A 221 -43.03 18.93 18.33
C THR A 221 -41.75 19.57 18.90
N PRO A 222 -41.19 19.06 20.00
CA PRO A 222 -39.92 19.56 20.54
C PRO A 222 -38.67 19.07 19.77
N ASN A 223 -38.82 18.32 18.68
CA ASN A 223 -37.72 17.91 17.80
C ASN A 223 -37.35 19.06 16.85
N PHE A 224 -36.30 19.81 17.19
CA PHE A 224 -35.93 21.04 16.47
C PHE A 224 -34.78 20.84 15.47
N ALA A 225 -34.11 19.68 15.46
CA ALA A 225 -33.18 19.32 14.38
C ALA A 225 -33.25 17.83 14.03
N ILE A 226 -32.98 17.51 12.76
CA ILE A 226 -32.52 16.18 12.33
C ILE A 226 -31.00 16.26 12.21
N SER A 227 -30.31 15.73 13.23
CA SER A 227 -28.91 16.06 13.50
C SER A 227 -27.90 15.03 13.02
N ALA A 228 -28.35 13.81 12.72
CA ALA A 228 -27.51 12.76 12.15
C ALA A 228 -28.36 11.86 11.25
N MET A 229 -27.77 11.41 10.15
CA MET A 229 -28.39 10.47 9.22
C MET A 229 -27.38 9.44 8.75
N ALA A 230 -27.85 8.21 8.53
CA ALA A 230 -27.04 7.14 7.99
C ALA A 230 -27.93 6.10 7.30
N VAL A 231 -27.42 5.52 6.21
CA VAL A 231 -28.03 4.35 5.59
C VAL A 231 -27.50 3.10 6.26
N TYR A 232 -28.39 2.23 6.72
CA TYR A 232 -28.06 0.95 7.32
C TYR A 232 -29.03 -0.11 6.81
N ARG A 233 -28.50 -1.19 6.24
CA ARG A 233 -29.28 -2.31 5.66
C ARG A 233 -30.35 -1.85 4.65
N ASN A 234 -30.00 -0.90 3.80
CA ASN A 234 -30.89 -0.32 2.80
C ASN A 234 -32.11 0.42 3.38
N GLU A 235 -32.02 0.91 4.61
CA GLU A 235 -33.00 1.83 5.19
C GLU A 235 -32.29 3.11 5.61
N LEU A 236 -32.96 4.26 5.49
CA LEU A 236 -32.42 5.54 5.95
C LEU A 236 -32.81 5.76 7.40
N TYR A 237 -31.83 5.80 8.31
CA TYR A 237 -32.03 6.13 9.72
C TYR A 237 -31.64 7.58 9.98
N PHE A 238 -32.37 8.22 10.89
CA PHE A 238 -32.07 9.58 11.31
C PHE A 238 -32.42 9.83 12.77
N GLY A 239 -31.59 10.64 13.43
CA GLY A 239 -31.74 11.00 14.83
C GLY A 239 -32.13 12.46 15.00
N THR A 240 -32.89 12.75 16.06
CA THR A 240 -33.34 14.12 16.36
C THR A 240 -32.56 14.75 17.51
N LEU A 241 -32.55 16.08 17.54
CA LEU A 241 -32.24 16.88 18.74
C LEU A 241 -33.55 17.36 19.39
N ASN A 242 -33.68 17.06 20.68
CA ASN A 242 -34.86 17.34 21.49
C ASN A 242 -34.46 17.47 22.97
N ALA A 243 -34.26 18.72 23.40
CA ALA A 243 -33.85 19.03 24.77
C ALA A 243 -34.98 18.87 25.81
N MET A 244 -36.23 18.75 25.36
CA MET A 244 -37.41 18.76 26.25
C MET A 244 -37.82 17.37 26.72
N THR A 245 -37.93 16.42 25.79
CA THR A 245 -38.43 15.07 26.05
C THR A 245 -37.40 13.98 25.79
N GLY A 246 -36.20 14.34 25.36
CA GLY A 246 -35.15 13.42 24.95
C GLY A 246 -35.20 13.12 23.46
N PHE A 247 -34.07 12.68 22.92
CA PHE A 247 -33.91 12.39 21.49
C PHE A 247 -34.79 11.23 21.02
N GLU A 248 -35.01 11.21 19.72
CA GLU A 248 -35.69 10.14 19.03
C GLU A 248 -34.83 9.62 17.87
N VAL A 249 -35.07 8.36 17.50
CA VAL A 249 -34.52 7.76 16.28
C VAL A 249 -35.67 7.33 15.41
N TRP A 250 -35.59 7.69 14.15
CA TRP A 250 -36.57 7.41 13.12
C TRP A 250 -35.90 6.71 11.95
N LYS A 251 -36.69 6.06 11.11
CA LYS A 251 -36.22 5.54 9.83
C LYS A 251 -37.25 5.75 8.72
N ILE A 252 -36.78 5.77 7.49
CA ILE A 252 -37.60 5.48 6.31
C ILE A 252 -37.41 4.00 6.00
N ASP A 253 -38.49 3.22 6.10
CA ASP A 253 -38.47 1.80 5.76
C ASP A 253 -38.50 1.55 4.24
N ASP A 254 -38.36 0.28 3.85
CA ASP A 254 -38.43 -0.19 2.47
C ASP A 254 -39.77 0.11 1.77
N HIS A 255 -40.82 0.40 2.53
CA HIS A 255 -42.13 0.81 2.03
C HIS A 255 -42.32 2.33 2.03
N HIS A 256 -41.23 3.10 2.26
CA HIS A 256 -41.22 4.56 2.33
C HIS A 256 -42.06 5.16 3.47
N ASN A 257 -42.30 4.40 4.54
CA ASN A 257 -42.94 4.95 5.73
C ASN A 257 -41.88 5.55 6.66
N VAL A 258 -42.20 6.72 7.20
CA VAL A 258 -41.41 7.34 8.27
C VAL A 258 -41.86 6.78 9.61
N VAL A 259 -40.97 6.01 10.26
CA VAL A 259 -41.28 5.23 11.46
C VAL A 259 -40.36 5.62 12.61
N ASN A 260 -40.93 5.92 13.77
CA ASN A 260 -40.18 6.09 15.02
C ASN A 260 -39.73 4.72 15.54
N VAL A 261 -38.42 4.53 15.73
CA VAL A 261 -37.81 3.28 16.19
C VAL A 261 -37.17 3.39 17.58
N LEU A 262 -37.06 4.61 18.12
CA LEU A 262 -36.67 4.89 19.49
C LEU A 262 -37.27 6.24 19.90
N SER A 263 -37.99 6.30 21.02
CA SER A 263 -38.58 7.54 21.54
C SER A 263 -38.21 7.74 23.01
N GLY A 264 -37.84 8.96 23.37
CA GLY A 264 -37.53 9.36 24.75
C GLY A 264 -36.15 8.94 25.25
N GLY A 265 -35.19 8.70 24.35
CA GLY A 265 -33.82 8.31 24.70
C GLY A 265 -33.65 6.84 25.13
N ILE A 266 -32.63 6.56 25.93
CA ILE A 266 -32.33 5.22 26.47
C ILE A 266 -32.38 5.21 28.00
N ASP A 267 -32.88 4.11 28.58
CA ASP A 267 -32.84 3.80 30.02
C ASP A 267 -33.42 4.90 30.96
N GLY A 268 -34.22 5.83 30.43
CA GLY A 268 -34.77 6.96 31.19
C GLY A 268 -33.79 8.10 31.46
N GLU A 269 -32.56 8.04 30.92
CA GLU A 269 -31.58 9.12 30.98
C GLU A 269 -31.92 10.22 29.95
N ARG A 270 -31.84 11.48 30.37
CA ARG A 270 -32.10 12.63 29.50
C ARG A 270 -30.86 13.00 28.68
N HIS A 271 -30.72 12.35 27.52
CA HIS A 271 -29.80 12.76 26.46
C HIS A 271 -30.53 13.71 25.49
N LEU A 272 -29.87 14.80 25.09
CA LEU A 272 -30.50 15.89 24.35
C LEU A 272 -30.72 15.58 22.87
N GLY A 273 -29.95 14.65 22.32
CA GLY A 273 -29.92 14.41 20.88
C GLY A 273 -29.07 13.24 20.47
N VAL A 274 -29.31 12.78 19.25
CA VAL A 274 -28.32 12.04 18.48
C VAL A 274 -27.40 13.05 17.81
N TYR A 275 -26.09 12.90 17.93
CA TYR A 275 -25.12 13.80 17.26
C TYR A 275 -24.37 13.10 16.14
N SER A 276 -24.09 11.81 16.28
CA SER A 276 -23.45 11.01 15.24
C SER A 276 -24.18 9.68 15.04
N LEU A 277 -24.22 9.22 13.79
CA LEU A 277 -24.82 7.95 13.39
C LEU A 277 -23.94 7.32 12.31
N TYR A 278 -23.47 6.09 12.52
CA TYR A 278 -22.51 5.46 11.62
C TYR A 278 -22.66 3.94 11.56
N PRO A 279 -22.76 3.32 10.36
CA PRO A 279 -22.77 1.88 10.24
C PRO A 279 -21.35 1.30 10.38
N TYR A 280 -21.17 0.28 11.20
CA TYR A 280 -19.89 -0.41 11.38
C TYR A 280 -20.11 -1.89 11.73
N ARG A 281 -19.40 -2.80 11.03
CA ARG A 281 -19.46 -4.26 11.23
C ARG A 281 -20.87 -4.82 11.42
N ASP A 282 -21.77 -4.43 10.51
CA ASP A 282 -23.15 -4.88 10.46
C ASP A 282 -24.04 -4.42 11.65
N GLU A 283 -23.62 -3.38 12.36
CA GLU A 283 -24.42 -2.68 13.37
C GLU A 283 -24.47 -1.18 13.06
N LEU A 284 -25.51 -0.50 13.54
CA LEU A 284 -25.63 0.95 13.48
C LEU A 284 -25.22 1.55 14.82
N TYR A 285 -24.16 2.36 14.83
CA TYR A 285 -23.67 3.07 16.00
C TYR A 285 -24.29 4.45 16.10
N LEU A 286 -24.63 4.86 17.31
CA LEU A 286 -25.28 6.12 17.62
C LEU A 286 -24.57 6.76 18.80
N GLY A 287 -24.03 7.95 18.58
CA GLY A 287 -23.46 8.80 19.61
C GLY A 287 -24.43 9.90 20.03
N THR A 288 -24.65 10.06 21.33
CA THR A 288 -25.55 11.10 21.85
C THR A 288 -24.82 12.39 22.19
N VAL A 289 -25.60 13.42 22.47
CA VAL A 289 -25.18 14.57 23.28
C VAL A 289 -25.86 14.51 24.65
N SER A 290 -25.06 14.68 25.70
CA SER A 290 -25.49 14.73 27.09
C SER A 290 -24.99 16.00 27.74
N ALA A 291 -25.69 16.43 28.79
CA ALA A 291 -25.29 17.57 29.58
C ALA A 291 -24.85 17.26 31.00
N TYR A 292 -25.03 16.02 31.43
CA TYR A 292 -24.93 15.68 32.84
C TYR A 292 -24.05 14.47 33.10
N GLU A 293 -23.93 13.55 32.13
CA GLU A 293 -23.35 12.23 32.44
C GLU A 293 -22.25 11.82 31.46
N GLY A 294 -21.84 12.71 30.57
CA GLY A 294 -21.09 12.35 29.36
C GLY A 294 -22.02 11.73 28.32
N PHE A 295 -21.59 11.69 27.05
CA PHE A 295 -22.39 11.08 25.99
C PHE A 295 -22.66 9.60 26.28
N ALA A 296 -23.74 9.08 25.69
CA ALA A 296 -24.00 7.67 25.54
C ALA A 296 -23.63 7.20 24.13
N LEU A 297 -23.11 5.97 24.07
CA LEU A 297 -22.83 5.28 22.82
C LEU A 297 -23.72 4.04 22.74
N LEU A 298 -24.49 3.97 21.68
CA LEU A 298 -25.43 2.88 21.41
C LEU A 298 -25.02 2.13 20.16
N ARG A 299 -25.44 0.87 20.09
CA ARG A 299 -25.40 0.08 18.86
C ARG A 299 -26.75 -0.60 18.63
N TYR A 300 -27.10 -0.76 17.36
CA TYR A 300 -28.34 -1.38 16.93
C TYR A 300 -28.08 -2.45 15.87
N ASN A 301 -28.79 -3.56 16.02
CA ASN A 301 -29.09 -4.45 14.90
C ASN A 301 -30.52 -5.01 15.05
N PRO A 302 -31.16 -5.47 13.96
CA PRO A 302 -32.56 -5.89 14.01
C PRO A 302 -32.86 -7.07 14.95
N TRP A 303 -31.86 -7.91 15.21
CA TRP A 303 -32.03 -9.12 16.00
C TRP A 303 -31.93 -8.88 17.52
N ASN A 304 -31.20 -7.85 17.92
CA ASN A 304 -30.94 -7.56 19.33
C ASN A 304 -31.50 -6.21 19.78
N GLY A 305 -31.99 -5.39 18.86
CA GLY A 305 -32.46 -4.03 19.15
C GLY A 305 -31.33 -3.09 19.56
N TRP A 306 -31.72 -1.95 20.14
CA TRP A 306 -30.81 -0.95 20.67
C TRP A 306 -30.15 -1.45 21.96
N ARG A 307 -28.84 -1.29 22.04
CA ARG A 307 -28.04 -1.70 23.20
C ARG A 307 -26.99 -0.65 23.52
N ARG A 308 -26.77 -0.41 24.81
CA ARG A 308 -25.72 0.48 25.29
C ARG A 308 -24.34 -0.18 25.14
N VAL A 309 -23.40 0.58 24.60
CA VAL A 309 -21.97 0.27 24.57
C VAL A 309 -21.27 1.00 25.70
N ASP A 310 -21.59 2.29 25.83
CA ASP A 310 -21.12 3.16 26.90
C ASP A 310 -22.23 4.14 27.30
N GLY A 311 -22.15 4.72 28.49
CA GLY A 311 -22.74 6.04 28.62
C GLY A 311 -22.27 6.84 29.80
N ASN A 312 -20.95 6.93 29.93
CA ASN A 312 -20.35 7.96 30.76
C ASN A 312 -19.22 8.72 30.03
N GLY A 313 -19.37 8.93 28.72
CA GLY A 313 -18.37 9.61 27.90
C GLY A 313 -17.05 8.85 27.79
N LEU A 314 -17.11 7.51 27.70
CA LEU A 314 -15.99 6.58 27.73
C LEU A 314 -15.11 6.73 28.98
N GLY A 315 -15.77 6.90 30.13
CA GLY A 315 -15.11 7.08 31.43
C GLY A 315 -14.80 8.54 31.80
N ASP A 316 -14.99 9.50 30.89
CA ASP A 316 -14.87 10.93 31.17
C ASP A 316 -16.18 11.66 30.88
N ARG A 317 -16.89 12.06 31.95
CA ARG A 317 -18.18 12.75 31.84
C ARG A 317 -18.10 14.14 31.22
N SER A 318 -16.90 14.72 31.12
CA SER A 318 -16.69 15.99 30.43
C SER A 318 -16.83 15.86 28.90
N ASN A 319 -16.70 14.64 28.36
CA ASN A 319 -17.07 14.32 26.98
C ASN A 319 -18.60 14.37 26.82
N ALA A 320 -19.12 15.55 26.55
CA ALA A 320 -20.55 15.80 26.42
C ALA A 320 -21.13 15.25 25.12
N ILE A 321 -20.33 15.12 24.06
CA ILE A 321 -20.80 14.74 22.72
C ILE A 321 -19.91 13.65 22.13
N ALA A 322 -20.53 12.63 21.56
CA ALA A 322 -19.91 11.75 20.57
C ALA A 322 -20.04 12.41 19.19
N SER A 323 -19.05 13.25 18.84
CA SER A 323 -19.18 14.28 17.79
C SER A 323 -19.08 13.74 16.37
N SER A 324 -18.16 12.81 16.12
CA SER A 324 -17.93 12.28 14.77
C SER A 324 -17.48 10.83 14.81
N MET A 325 -17.76 10.09 13.74
CA MET A 325 -17.34 8.70 13.59
C MET A 325 -16.83 8.45 12.17
N ALA A 326 -15.80 7.62 12.05
CA ALA A 326 -15.30 7.16 10.76
C ALA A 326 -14.66 5.78 10.92
N GLU A 327 -14.83 4.92 9.92
CA GLU A 327 -14.04 3.69 9.83
C GLU A 327 -12.70 3.98 9.17
N TYR A 328 -11.62 3.57 9.83
CA TYR A 328 -10.27 3.64 9.30
C TYR A 328 -9.49 2.40 9.70
N CYS A 329 -8.82 1.76 8.74
CA CYS A 329 -8.06 0.53 8.95
C CYS A 329 -8.86 -0.60 9.64
N GLY A 330 -10.14 -0.76 9.26
CA GLY A 330 -11.03 -1.80 9.79
C GLY A 330 -11.40 -1.61 11.27
N ARG A 331 -11.22 -0.39 11.80
CA ARG A 331 -11.51 0.02 13.17
C ARG A 331 -12.41 1.25 13.14
N LEU A 332 -13.34 1.34 14.08
CA LEU A 332 -14.21 2.50 14.25
C LEU A 332 -13.51 3.55 15.09
N PHE A 333 -13.41 4.77 14.57
CA PHE A 333 -12.95 5.94 15.31
C PHE A 333 -14.13 6.74 15.79
N LEU A 334 -14.00 7.31 16.98
CA LEU A 334 -14.98 8.18 17.62
C LEU A 334 -14.29 9.42 18.16
N GLY A 335 -14.74 10.57 17.67
CA GLY A 335 -14.37 11.88 18.18
C GLY A 335 -15.28 12.29 19.32
N THR A 336 -14.73 12.96 20.32
CA THR A 336 -15.52 13.56 21.40
C THR A 336 -15.50 15.07 21.33
N PHE A 337 -16.54 15.69 21.90
CA PHE A 337 -16.56 17.10 22.23
C PHE A 337 -16.64 17.26 23.75
N ASN A 338 -15.64 17.95 24.30
CA ASN A 338 -15.55 18.31 25.70
C ASN A 338 -16.08 19.73 25.93
N THR A 339 -17.04 19.88 26.83
CA THR A 339 -17.59 21.21 27.18
C THR A 339 -16.97 21.80 28.44
N GLY A 340 -16.11 21.05 29.15
CA GLY A 340 -15.34 21.47 30.33
C GLY A 340 -16.14 21.57 31.64
N LEU A 341 -17.46 21.43 31.64
CA LEU A 341 -18.29 22.02 32.71
C LEU A 341 -18.61 21.14 33.92
N TRP A 342 -17.97 19.98 34.08
CA TRP A 342 -18.27 19.07 35.19
C TRP A 342 -17.56 19.39 36.52
N GLU A 343 -16.51 20.24 36.53
CA GLU A 343 -15.74 20.54 37.77
C GLU A 343 -16.06 21.90 38.43
N ALA A 344 -16.99 22.69 37.89
CA ALA A 344 -17.21 24.06 38.35
C ALA A 344 -18.26 24.18 39.48
N ASP A 345 -17.85 23.89 40.72
CA ASP A 345 -18.49 24.46 41.93
C ASP A 345 -18.09 25.96 42.13
N THR A 346 -17.54 26.57 41.08
CA THR A 346 -17.05 27.96 41.06
C THR A 346 -17.48 28.63 39.77
N LEU A 347 -17.93 29.88 39.86
CA LEU A 347 -18.29 30.76 38.73
C LEU A 347 -17.09 31.13 37.81
N ALA A 348 -15.96 30.44 37.93
CA ALA A 348 -14.83 30.57 37.03
C ALA A 348 -15.09 29.71 35.79
N LEU A 349 -14.61 30.16 34.62
CA LEU A 349 -14.47 29.27 33.45
C LEU A 349 -13.90 27.93 33.94
N PRO A 350 -14.53 26.79 33.61
CA PRO A 350 -13.94 25.52 33.98
C PRO A 350 -12.49 25.50 33.50
N PRO A 351 -11.56 24.87 34.25
CA PRO A 351 -10.20 24.76 33.76
C PRO A 351 -10.25 24.19 32.34
N LEU A 352 -9.73 24.97 31.38
CA LEU A 352 -9.53 24.56 30.00
C LEU A 352 -8.34 23.59 29.98
N ASP A 353 -8.39 22.53 30.78
CA ASP A 353 -7.31 21.57 30.93
C ASP A 353 -7.58 20.27 30.16
N ARG A 354 -8.76 20.15 29.52
CA ARG A 354 -9.18 19.01 28.70
C ARG A 354 -9.80 19.43 27.37
N GLY A 355 -9.16 19.04 26.28
CA GLY A 355 -9.67 19.15 24.91
C GLY A 355 -10.53 17.94 24.51
N GLY A 356 -10.94 17.93 23.24
CA GLY A 356 -11.59 16.79 22.60
C GLY A 356 -10.68 15.57 22.56
N GLN A 357 -11.27 14.39 22.49
CA GLN A 357 -10.56 13.12 22.51
C GLN A 357 -10.86 12.34 21.24
N LEU A 358 -9.91 11.49 20.84
CA LEU A 358 -10.09 10.52 19.77
C LEU A 358 -9.97 9.12 20.34
N TRP A 359 -10.98 8.30 20.10
CA TRP A 359 -11.05 6.92 20.54
C TRP A 359 -11.15 5.98 19.35
N ARG A 360 -10.72 4.75 19.54
CA ARG A 360 -10.72 3.72 18.49
C ARG A 360 -11.22 2.39 19.05
N SER A 361 -11.99 1.66 18.26
CA SER A 361 -12.46 0.32 18.60
C SER A 361 -12.27 -0.66 17.45
N GLU A 362 -11.65 -1.80 17.75
CA GLU A 362 -11.57 -2.90 16.78
C GLU A 362 -12.89 -3.66 16.66
N ASN A 363 -13.59 -3.87 17.76
CA ASN A 363 -14.81 -4.71 17.80
C ASN A 363 -16.10 -3.92 18.04
N GLY A 364 -15.99 -2.59 18.16
CA GLY A 364 -17.09 -1.67 18.43
C GLY A 364 -17.67 -1.77 19.85
N THR A 365 -16.95 -2.39 20.80
CA THR A 365 -17.36 -2.50 22.22
C THR A 365 -16.26 -2.19 23.21
N ALA A 366 -15.01 -2.54 22.90
CA ALA A 366 -13.82 -2.13 23.65
C ALA A 366 -13.16 -0.94 22.95
N TRP A 367 -12.87 0.12 23.69
CA TRP A 367 -12.37 1.38 23.14
C TRP A 367 -11.02 1.73 23.74
N ASP A 368 -10.05 2.02 22.88
CA ASP A 368 -8.73 2.51 23.22
C ASP A 368 -8.66 4.00 22.92
N GLN A 369 -8.12 4.79 23.85
CA GLN A 369 -7.89 6.21 23.63
C GLN A 369 -6.66 6.41 22.72
N VAL A 370 -6.83 7.14 21.63
CA VAL A 370 -5.78 7.46 20.65
C VAL A 370 -5.20 8.85 20.90
N GLU A 371 -6.07 9.82 21.19
CA GLU A 371 -5.70 11.20 21.55
C GLU A 371 -6.54 11.65 22.74
N ALA A 372 -5.90 12.30 23.72
CA ALA A 372 -6.50 12.57 25.02
C ALA A 372 -6.83 14.04 25.30
N ASN A 373 -6.23 15.00 24.57
CA ASN A 373 -6.31 16.40 24.94
C ASN A 373 -6.20 17.36 23.75
N GLY A 374 -7.09 17.22 22.76
CA GLY A 374 -7.19 18.18 21.66
C GLY A 374 -5.93 18.28 20.80
N PHE A 375 -5.16 17.18 20.69
CA PHE A 375 -3.84 17.12 20.06
C PHE A 375 -2.79 18.03 20.75
N GLY A 376 -2.84 18.06 22.08
CA GLY A 376 -1.94 18.84 22.92
C GLY A 376 -2.38 20.28 23.17
N ASP A 377 -3.49 20.73 22.58
CA ASP A 377 -4.14 22.00 22.87
C ASP A 377 -5.57 21.77 23.38
N SER A 378 -5.79 22.01 24.68
CA SER A 378 -7.11 21.86 25.29
C SER A 378 -8.16 22.84 24.78
N LEU A 379 -7.76 23.90 24.06
CA LEU A 379 -8.69 24.79 23.37
C LEU A 379 -9.33 24.12 22.16
N ASN A 380 -8.72 23.07 21.59
CA ASN A 380 -9.40 22.16 20.67
C ASN A 380 -10.36 21.27 21.45
N CYS A 381 -11.52 21.81 21.78
CA CYS A 381 -12.50 21.19 22.65
C CYS A 381 -13.27 20.05 21.98
N GLY A 382 -13.23 19.89 20.65
CA GLY A 382 -13.91 18.79 19.99
C GLY A 382 -13.19 18.22 18.77
N MET A 383 -13.46 16.95 18.48
CA MET A 383 -13.11 16.28 17.23
C MET A 383 -14.36 16.28 16.34
N GLU A 384 -14.61 17.41 15.67
CA GLU A 384 -15.94 17.75 15.13
C GLU A 384 -16.30 16.95 13.88
N SER A 385 -15.33 16.68 13.01
CA SER A 385 -15.57 15.93 11.77
C SER A 385 -14.38 15.07 11.40
N MET A 386 -14.63 14.01 10.64
CA MET A 386 -13.62 13.09 10.17
C MET A 386 -13.89 12.65 8.73
N THR A 387 -12.82 12.43 7.96
CA THR A 387 -12.91 11.78 6.65
C THR A 387 -11.67 10.95 6.39
N VAL A 388 -11.80 9.91 5.58
CA VAL A 388 -10.67 9.13 5.08
C VAL A 388 -10.41 9.51 3.63
N ALA A 389 -9.20 9.97 3.35
CA ALA A 389 -8.76 10.35 2.00
C ALA A 389 -7.28 10.02 1.86
N ASN A 390 -6.82 9.72 0.64
CA ASN A 390 -5.40 9.51 0.37
C ASN A 390 -4.72 8.54 1.36
N GLN A 391 -5.46 7.49 1.75
CA GLN A 391 -5.05 6.46 2.71
C GLN A 391 -4.76 6.98 4.13
N ARG A 392 -5.28 8.14 4.53
CA ARG A 392 -5.10 8.74 5.86
C ARG A 392 -6.46 9.06 6.47
N LEU A 393 -6.54 8.99 7.80
CA LEU A 393 -7.65 9.56 8.55
C LEU A 393 -7.36 11.03 8.80
N TYR A 394 -8.29 11.90 8.40
CA TYR A 394 -8.27 13.32 8.71
C TYR A 394 -9.31 13.61 9.80
N VAL A 395 -8.92 14.40 10.79
CA VAL A 395 -9.74 14.83 11.93
C VAL A 395 -9.73 16.34 11.99
N GLY A 396 -10.89 16.96 11.90
CA GLY A 396 -11.09 18.39 12.05
C GLY A 396 -11.49 18.73 13.49
N THR A 397 -10.86 19.75 14.08
CA THR A 397 -11.14 20.15 15.46
C THR A 397 -12.22 21.23 15.55
N ALA A 398 -12.92 21.27 16.67
CA ALA A 398 -13.65 22.44 17.13
C ALA A 398 -12.79 23.19 18.16
N SER A 399 -12.37 24.40 17.83
CA SER A 399 -11.65 25.29 18.74
C SER A 399 -12.63 26.08 19.60
N ASN A 400 -12.31 26.35 20.86
CA ASN A 400 -13.14 27.14 21.77
C ASN A 400 -13.59 28.47 21.12
N LEU A 401 -14.90 28.74 21.17
CA LEU A 401 -15.53 29.86 20.46
C LEU A 401 -15.07 31.25 20.92
N PHE A 402 -14.62 31.40 22.17
CA PHE A 402 -14.27 32.70 22.74
C PHE A 402 -12.79 33.00 22.69
N VAL A 403 -11.94 31.99 22.92
CA VAL A 403 -10.51 32.18 23.18
C VAL A 403 -9.59 31.29 22.34
N GLY A 404 -10.15 30.38 21.54
CA GLY A 404 -9.35 29.42 20.78
C GLY A 404 -8.78 29.99 19.46
N PRO A 405 -7.65 29.44 18.97
CA PRO A 405 -6.89 29.99 17.83
C PRO A 405 -7.50 29.70 16.45
N GLY A 406 -8.66 29.04 16.38
CA GLY A 406 -9.28 28.57 15.13
C GLY A 406 -9.12 27.06 14.95
N THR A 407 -9.89 26.48 14.03
CA THR A 407 -9.92 25.03 13.78
C THR A 407 -8.59 24.52 13.24
N GLU A 408 -8.21 23.33 13.70
CA GLU A 408 -7.07 22.59 13.20
C GLU A 408 -7.54 21.33 12.46
N VAL A 409 -6.75 20.91 11.48
CA VAL A 409 -6.92 19.65 10.77
C VAL A 409 -5.69 18.80 11.03
N TRP A 410 -5.92 17.60 11.54
CA TRP A 410 -4.91 16.61 11.88
C TRP A 410 -5.06 15.40 10.99
N ALA A 411 -3.95 14.85 10.51
CA ALA A 411 -3.97 13.71 9.62
C ALA A 411 -3.06 12.59 10.16
N SER A 412 -3.54 11.35 10.14
CA SER A 412 -2.75 10.20 10.59
C SER A 412 -1.44 10.13 9.82
N GLU A 413 -0.30 9.89 10.47
CA GLU A 413 0.99 9.81 9.76
C GLU A 413 1.09 8.54 8.92
N GLU A 414 0.47 7.47 9.41
CA GLU A 414 0.47 6.16 8.80
C GLU A 414 -0.68 5.95 7.81
N GLY A 415 -0.45 5.07 6.84
CA GLY A 415 -1.35 4.81 5.71
C GLY A 415 -2.45 3.79 5.99
N ALA A 416 -3.11 3.32 4.94
CA ALA A 416 -4.11 2.26 4.99
C ALA A 416 -3.50 0.89 5.39
N LEU A 417 -4.33 -0.16 5.46
CA LEU A 417 -3.83 -1.53 5.57
C LEU A 417 -2.74 -1.78 4.51
N PRO A 418 -1.55 -2.26 4.91
CA PRO A 418 -0.48 -2.48 3.97
C PRO A 418 -0.83 -3.64 3.03
N VAL A 419 -0.30 -3.60 1.81
CA VAL A 419 -0.39 -4.71 0.87
C VAL A 419 1.03 -5.06 0.45
N ALA A 420 1.48 -6.24 0.83
CA ALA A 420 2.83 -6.72 0.56
C ALA A 420 3.00 -7.00 -0.93
N ARG A 421 3.97 -6.34 -1.57
CA ARG A 421 4.34 -6.57 -2.97
C ARG A 421 5.82 -6.33 -3.17
N PHE A 422 6.43 -7.11 -4.04
CA PHE A 422 7.86 -6.96 -4.34
C PHE A 422 8.19 -7.43 -5.75
N ASN A 423 9.37 -7.00 -6.20
CA ASN A 423 10.02 -7.47 -7.43
C ASN A 423 11.55 -7.59 -7.21
N SER A 424 12.30 -7.94 -8.25
CA SER A 424 13.76 -7.92 -8.23
C SER A 424 14.37 -7.54 -9.58
N ASP A 425 15.67 -7.20 -9.61
CA ASP A 425 16.39 -6.86 -10.85
C ASP A 425 16.56 -8.08 -11.79
N ARG A 426 16.58 -9.29 -11.23
CA ARG A 426 16.65 -10.55 -11.97
C ARG A 426 16.14 -11.72 -11.15
N ASN A 427 15.46 -12.63 -11.83
CA ASN A 427 14.88 -13.81 -11.19
C ASN A 427 15.61 -15.10 -11.56
N VAL A 428 16.63 -15.05 -12.41
CA VAL A 428 17.32 -16.24 -12.91
C VAL A 428 18.82 -16.01 -13.09
N GLY A 429 19.62 -17.06 -12.98
CA GLY A 429 21.06 -17.01 -13.29
C GLY A 429 21.88 -18.11 -12.65
N TYR A 430 23.17 -18.16 -12.94
CA TYR A 430 24.09 -19.14 -12.37
C TYR A 430 24.61 -18.70 -10.99
N PRO A 431 24.93 -19.65 -10.09
CA PRO A 431 25.55 -19.33 -8.81
C PRO A 431 27.02 -18.88 -8.99
N PRO A 432 27.50 -17.88 -8.21
CA PRO A 432 26.72 -17.05 -7.30
C PRO A 432 25.83 -16.06 -8.04
N LEU A 433 24.55 -16.02 -7.69
CA LEU A 433 23.58 -15.08 -8.26
C LEU A 433 23.30 -13.96 -7.27
N ASP A 434 23.73 -12.75 -7.59
CA ASP A 434 23.33 -11.53 -6.87
C ASP A 434 21.97 -11.04 -7.35
N VAL A 435 21.05 -10.83 -6.41
CA VAL A 435 19.68 -10.35 -6.66
C VAL A 435 19.42 -9.15 -5.77
N GLN A 436 19.06 -8.02 -6.40
CA GLN A 436 18.59 -6.82 -5.72
C GLN A 436 17.07 -6.83 -5.69
N TYR A 437 16.48 -6.87 -4.49
CA TYR A 437 15.04 -6.81 -4.30
C TYR A 437 14.54 -5.36 -4.25
N GLU A 438 13.31 -5.17 -4.72
CA GLU A 438 12.58 -3.91 -4.68
C GLU A 438 11.23 -4.08 -3.95
N ASP A 439 10.93 -3.15 -3.05
CA ASP A 439 9.67 -3.07 -2.33
C ASP A 439 8.64 -2.26 -3.13
N GLU A 440 7.57 -2.93 -3.55
CA GLU A 440 6.43 -2.34 -4.26
C GLU A 440 5.17 -2.28 -3.37
N SER A 441 5.33 -2.46 -2.05
CA SER A 441 4.20 -2.55 -1.11
C SER A 441 3.44 -1.23 -0.98
N THR A 442 2.13 -1.31 -0.81
CA THR A 442 1.26 -0.14 -0.58
C THR A 442 0.87 0.00 0.89
N GLY A 443 0.18 1.10 1.24
CA GLY A 443 -0.30 1.35 2.62
C GLY A 443 0.73 1.99 3.55
N ARG A 444 1.87 2.47 3.03
CA ARG A 444 2.94 3.09 3.83
C ARG A 444 3.44 2.19 4.97
N PRO A 445 4.02 1.02 4.66
CA PRO A 445 4.59 0.16 5.68
C PRO A 445 5.74 0.86 6.43
N THR A 446 5.85 0.61 7.72
CA THR A 446 6.91 1.12 8.62
C THR A 446 7.99 0.08 8.89
N TRP A 447 7.73 -1.20 8.59
CA TRP A 447 8.70 -2.28 8.69
C TRP A 447 8.49 -3.34 7.59
N TRP A 448 9.55 -4.12 7.34
CA TRP A 448 9.62 -5.19 6.35
C TRP A 448 10.29 -6.41 6.99
N HIS A 449 9.93 -7.61 6.54
CA HIS A 449 10.64 -8.85 6.87
C HIS A 449 10.59 -9.80 5.67
N TRP A 450 11.76 -10.19 5.19
CA TRP A 450 11.92 -11.04 4.01
C TRP A 450 12.35 -12.45 4.40
N TRP A 451 11.75 -13.44 3.74
CA TRP A 451 12.28 -14.82 3.67
C TRP A 451 12.73 -15.08 2.25
N LEU A 452 14.03 -15.28 2.04
CA LEU A 452 14.64 -15.35 0.70
C LEU A 452 14.70 -16.78 0.12
N GLY A 453 14.02 -17.75 0.75
CA GLY A 453 13.89 -19.11 0.20
C GLY A 453 15.13 -20.01 0.32
N ASP A 454 16.26 -19.51 0.84
CA ASP A 454 17.48 -20.29 1.13
C ASP A 454 17.85 -20.35 2.62
N ARG A 455 16.87 -20.05 3.50
CA ARG A 455 16.99 -19.90 4.96
C ARG A 455 17.69 -18.61 5.41
N THR A 456 17.87 -17.64 4.51
CA THR A 456 18.23 -16.28 4.88
C THR A 456 16.99 -15.42 5.08
N GLU A 457 17.04 -14.57 6.11
CA GLU A 457 15.99 -13.61 6.50
C GLU A 457 16.62 -12.22 6.70
N THR A 458 15.84 -11.16 6.47
CA THR A 458 16.31 -9.77 6.63
C THR A 458 15.15 -8.79 6.80
N ASP A 459 15.36 -7.73 7.59
CA ASP A 459 14.38 -6.66 7.84
C ASP A 459 14.63 -5.40 6.98
N GLN A 460 15.55 -5.49 6.02
CA GLN A 460 15.84 -4.37 5.11
C GLN A 460 14.66 -4.13 4.17
N ARG A 461 14.35 -2.88 3.86
CA ARG A 461 13.30 -2.54 2.88
C ARG A 461 13.59 -3.10 1.47
N ALA A 462 14.83 -3.01 1.02
CA ALA A 462 15.25 -3.43 -0.32
C ALA A 462 16.60 -4.17 -0.24
N PRO A 463 16.62 -5.45 0.16
CA PRO A 463 17.85 -6.20 0.40
C PRO A 463 18.59 -6.56 -0.90
N LEU A 464 19.93 -6.57 -0.83
CA LEU A 464 20.80 -7.23 -1.82
C LEU A 464 21.19 -8.59 -1.26
N HIS A 465 20.87 -9.68 -1.98
CA HIS A 465 21.15 -11.04 -1.53
C HIS A 465 21.88 -11.86 -2.58
N ARG A 466 22.75 -12.77 -2.14
CA ARG A 466 23.56 -13.64 -3.00
C ARG A 466 23.17 -15.09 -2.80
N TYR A 467 22.66 -15.72 -3.85
CA TYR A 467 22.37 -17.14 -3.87
C TYR A 467 23.57 -17.96 -4.31
N TRP A 468 24.04 -18.84 -3.41
CA TRP A 468 25.19 -19.70 -3.65
C TRP A 468 24.82 -21.07 -4.22
N LYS A 469 23.59 -21.54 -3.97
CA LYS A 469 23.13 -22.88 -4.37
C LYS A 469 22.07 -22.79 -5.45
N HIS A 470 22.19 -23.69 -6.43
CA HIS A 470 21.19 -23.87 -7.47
C HIS A 470 19.81 -24.31 -6.94
N GLY A 471 18.84 -24.34 -7.83
CA GLY A 471 17.45 -24.70 -7.57
C GLY A 471 16.58 -23.46 -7.28
N THR A 472 15.28 -23.66 -7.38
CA THR A 472 14.29 -22.60 -7.19
C THR A 472 14.20 -22.13 -5.73
N LYS A 473 13.76 -20.89 -5.52
CA LYS A 473 13.59 -20.23 -4.22
C LYS A 473 12.23 -19.57 -4.15
N ASP A 474 11.43 -19.96 -3.16
CA ASP A 474 10.21 -19.26 -2.80
C ASP A 474 10.57 -18.04 -1.97
N VAL A 475 10.17 -16.84 -2.41
CA VAL A 475 10.45 -15.60 -1.69
C VAL A 475 9.18 -15.07 -1.06
N SER A 476 9.26 -14.68 0.21
CA SER A 476 8.15 -14.05 0.94
C SER A 476 8.56 -12.70 1.49
N LEU A 477 7.61 -11.75 1.48
CA LEU A 477 7.74 -10.45 2.12
C LEU A 477 6.53 -10.25 3.04
N ALA A 478 6.80 -9.99 4.33
CA ALA A 478 5.84 -9.39 5.24
C ALA A 478 6.12 -7.90 5.40
N VAL A 479 5.06 -7.11 5.41
CA VAL A 479 5.11 -5.68 5.71
C VAL A 479 4.05 -5.32 6.74
N GLY A 480 4.27 -4.25 7.49
CA GLY A 480 3.30 -3.78 8.46
C GLY A 480 3.38 -2.30 8.77
N ASN A 481 2.31 -1.80 9.38
CA ASN A 481 2.17 -0.49 10.01
C ASN A 481 1.15 -0.61 11.17
N SER A 482 0.78 0.48 11.84
CA SER A 482 -0.22 0.49 12.94
C SER A 482 -1.62 0.04 12.50
N CYS A 483 -1.92 0.08 11.20
CA CYS A 483 -3.17 -0.40 10.64
C CYS A 483 -3.22 -1.92 10.54
N GLY A 484 -2.09 -2.58 10.34
CA GLY A 484 -2.01 -4.03 10.33
C GLY A 484 -0.78 -4.52 9.58
N THR A 485 -0.86 -5.78 9.15
CA THR A 485 0.22 -6.46 8.43
C THR A 485 -0.35 -7.16 7.22
N ASP A 486 0.49 -7.34 6.21
CA ASP A 486 0.21 -8.21 5.07
C ASP A 486 1.45 -9.02 4.73
N THR A 487 1.25 -10.18 4.11
CA THR A 487 2.34 -11.07 3.71
C THR A 487 2.04 -11.66 2.35
N THR A 488 3.00 -11.52 1.44
CA THR A 488 2.93 -12.12 0.11
C THR A 488 4.07 -13.12 -0.08
N MET A 489 3.80 -14.19 -0.81
CA MET A 489 4.77 -15.21 -1.18
C MET A 489 4.67 -15.48 -2.67
N VAL A 490 5.81 -15.47 -3.35
CA VAL A 490 5.91 -15.88 -4.76
C VAL A 490 6.73 -17.16 -4.81
N GLU A 491 6.06 -18.24 -5.24
CA GLU A 491 6.70 -19.56 -5.42
C GLU A 491 7.66 -19.52 -6.61
N ASP A 492 8.76 -20.27 -6.51
CA ASP A 492 9.80 -20.39 -7.54
C ASP A 492 10.26 -19.01 -8.10
N PHE A 493 10.25 -17.97 -7.25
CA PHE A 493 10.51 -16.59 -7.67
C PHE A 493 11.93 -16.39 -8.19
N ILE A 494 12.92 -17.06 -7.59
CA ILE A 494 14.30 -17.11 -8.10
C ILE A 494 14.62 -18.52 -8.58
N ASP A 495 15.08 -18.66 -9.82
CA ASP A 495 15.65 -19.90 -10.36
C ASP A 495 17.16 -19.77 -10.53
N VAL A 496 17.89 -20.35 -9.58
CA VAL A 496 19.35 -20.42 -9.65
C VAL A 496 19.71 -21.66 -10.46
N TYR A 497 20.23 -21.45 -11.66
CA TYR A 497 20.54 -22.54 -12.58
C TYR A 497 21.53 -23.54 -11.99
N GLY A 498 21.24 -24.83 -12.17
CA GLY A 498 22.17 -25.91 -11.86
C GLY A 498 23.33 -26.00 -12.87
N PRO A 499 24.34 -26.85 -12.60
CA PRO A 499 25.36 -27.17 -13.61
C PRO A 499 24.68 -27.70 -14.89
N CYS A 500 24.97 -27.06 -16.03
CA CYS A 500 24.20 -27.20 -17.26
C CYS A 500 24.10 -28.64 -17.79
N SER A 501 22.88 -29.10 -18.05
CA SER A 501 22.59 -29.90 -19.24
C SER A 501 21.64 -29.09 -20.12
N GLY A 502 22.11 -28.56 -21.25
CA GLY A 502 21.26 -27.70 -22.09
C GLY A 502 21.99 -27.06 -23.28
N TYR A 503 21.20 -26.45 -24.18
CA TYR A 503 21.72 -25.62 -25.27
C TYR A 503 22.29 -24.31 -24.70
N THR A 504 23.48 -23.93 -25.14
CA THR A 504 24.21 -22.77 -24.61
C THR A 504 24.34 -21.66 -25.65
N GLN A 505 24.49 -20.42 -25.20
CA GLN A 505 24.61 -19.27 -26.09
C GLN A 505 25.98 -19.25 -26.78
N LEU A 506 25.95 -19.07 -28.10
CA LEU A 506 27.12 -18.91 -28.94
C LEU A 506 27.35 -17.42 -29.27
N ILE A 507 28.56 -17.10 -29.70
CA ILE A 507 28.91 -15.84 -30.35
C ILE A 507 29.60 -16.14 -31.68
N LEU A 508 29.28 -15.35 -32.72
CA LEU A 508 29.94 -15.45 -34.02
C LEU A 508 31.35 -14.86 -33.92
N ILE A 509 32.36 -15.64 -34.30
CA ILE A 509 33.77 -15.25 -34.26
C ILE A 509 34.28 -14.87 -35.65
N ASP A 510 34.00 -15.73 -36.62
CA ASP A 510 34.45 -15.55 -38.00
C ASP A 510 33.50 -16.28 -38.95
N SER A 511 33.42 -15.85 -40.21
CA SER A 511 32.57 -16.50 -41.20
C SER A 511 32.94 -16.17 -42.63
N SER A 512 32.48 -17.04 -43.54
CA SER A 512 32.34 -16.75 -44.95
C SER A 512 31.31 -15.64 -45.23
N ALA A 513 31.36 -15.07 -46.43
CA ALA A 513 30.42 -14.01 -46.84
C ALA A 513 28.95 -14.50 -46.78
N SER A 514 28.05 -13.60 -46.38
CA SER A 514 26.60 -13.83 -46.32
C SER A 514 25.86 -12.56 -46.75
N PHE A 515 24.55 -12.68 -46.97
CA PHE A 515 23.71 -11.55 -47.33
C PHE A 515 23.50 -10.62 -46.11
N GLU A 516 23.54 -9.30 -46.30
CA GLU A 516 23.68 -8.29 -45.23
C GLU A 516 22.63 -8.43 -44.10
N ASP A 517 21.37 -8.69 -44.47
CA ASP A 517 20.25 -8.84 -43.53
C ASP A 517 19.91 -10.32 -43.20
N GLU A 518 20.66 -11.27 -43.74
CA GLU A 518 20.46 -12.72 -43.58
C GLU A 518 21.81 -13.39 -43.26
N ASN A 519 22.55 -12.81 -42.30
CA ASN A 519 23.94 -13.15 -42.04
C ASN A 519 24.07 -14.21 -40.93
N TRP A 520 25.30 -14.69 -40.70
CA TRP A 520 25.57 -15.80 -39.78
C TRP A 520 25.21 -15.55 -38.31
N SER A 521 24.97 -14.32 -37.87
CA SER A 521 24.45 -14.07 -36.51
C SER A 521 23.05 -14.63 -36.31
N ASN A 522 22.24 -14.69 -37.38
CA ASN A 522 20.88 -15.20 -37.34
C ASN A 522 20.86 -16.72 -37.09
N ALA A 523 22.00 -17.41 -37.23
CA ALA A 523 22.10 -18.82 -36.89
C ALA A 523 22.08 -19.08 -35.37
N ILE A 524 22.22 -18.07 -34.52
CA ILE A 524 22.49 -18.25 -33.08
C ILE A 524 21.73 -17.24 -32.20
N ASP A 525 20.79 -16.49 -32.75
CA ASP A 525 20.08 -15.42 -32.05
C ASP A 525 18.73 -15.88 -31.45
N GLY A 526 18.29 -17.10 -31.77
CA GLY A 526 17.04 -17.69 -31.30
C GLY A 526 15.81 -17.28 -32.11
N ASP A 527 15.97 -16.50 -33.19
CA ASP A 527 14.86 -16.18 -34.10
C ASP A 527 14.76 -17.21 -35.24
N ILE A 528 13.67 -17.97 -35.24
CA ILE A 528 13.42 -19.03 -36.22
C ILE A 528 12.34 -18.67 -37.23
N TYR A 529 11.90 -17.41 -37.26
CA TYR A 529 10.81 -16.94 -38.10
C TYR A 529 11.30 -15.92 -39.13
N GLY A 530 10.64 -15.90 -40.29
CA GLY A 530 10.88 -14.83 -41.26
C GLY A 530 12.28 -14.82 -41.86
N TRP A 531 12.56 -13.78 -42.66
CA TRP A 531 13.86 -13.60 -43.29
C TRP A 531 14.93 -13.20 -42.28
N ASP A 532 14.53 -12.51 -41.22
CA ASP A 532 15.33 -12.12 -40.05
C ASP A 532 15.87 -13.33 -39.28
N GLY A 533 15.16 -14.45 -39.21
CA GLY A 533 15.65 -15.70 -38.64
C GLY A 533 16.42 -16.62 -39.61
N THR A 534 16.82 -16.12 -40.80
CA THR A 534 17.44 -16.95 -41.84
C THR A 534 18.87 -16.51 -42.14
N VAL A 535 19.77 -17.48 -42.33
CA VAL A 535 21.09 -17.26 -42.93
C VAL A 535 21.04 -17.60 -44.41
N THR A 536 21.54 -16.71 -45.27
CA THR A 536 21.64 -16.94 -46.72
C THR A 536 23.05 -16.61 -47.23
N THR A 537 23.72 -17.59 -47.85
CA THR A 537 25.13 -17.49 -48.27
C THR A 537 25.42 -18.33 -49.53
N ASP A 538 26.40 -17.94 -50.36
CA ASP A 538 26.74 -18.60 -51.64
C ASP A 538 28.23 -18.93 -51.85
N ASP A 539 29.06 -18.88 -50.79
CA ASP A 539 30.48 -19.25 -50.83
C ASP A 539 30.72 -20.76 -51.10
N SER A 540 31.95 -21.24 -51.30
CA SER A 540 32.22 -22.61 -51.79
C SER A 540 33.22 -23.42 -50.95
N PRO A 541 32.77 -24.22 -49.95
CA PRO A 541 31.47 -24.14 -49.27
C PRO A 541 31.44 -23.02 -48.21
N PRO A 542 30.26 -22.50 -47.83
CA PRO A 542 30.13 -21.51 -46.78
C PRO A 542 30.34 -22.12 -45.41
N TRP A 543 30.84 -21.31 -44.49
CA TRP A 543 31.15 -21.70 -43.12
C TRP A 543 31.01 -20.52 -42.15
N ALA A 544 30.84 -20.85 -40.87
CA ALA A 544 30.97 -19.93 -39.73
C ALA A 544 31.61 -20.62 -38.53
N ILE A 545 32.41 -19.87 -37.77
CA ILE A 545 33.05 -20.28 -36.53
C ILE A 545 32.36 -19.56 -35.37
N PHE A 546 31.93 -20.34 -34.40
CA PHE A 546 31.29 -19.88 -33.18
C PHE A 546 32.15 -20.20 -31.97
N ALA A 547 32.13 -19.34 -30.96
CA ALA A 547 32.63 -19.65 -29.63
C ALA A 547 31.48 -19.70 -28.63
N PHE A 548 31.68 -20.42 -27.53
CA PHE A 548 30.83 -20.28 -26.36
C PHE A 548 30.94 -18.85 -25.82
N LYS A 549 29.83 -18.27 -25.36
CA LYS A 549 29.82 -16.89 -24.85
C LYS A 549 30.80 -16.66 -23.69
N ASP A 550 31.07 -17.70 -22.89
CA ASP A 550 32.06 -17.67 -21.81
C ASP A 550 33.51 -17.93 -22.27
N THR A 551 33.72 -18.19 -23.57
CA THR A 551 35.02 -18.42 -24.25
C THR A 551 35.82 -19.62 -23.75
N SER A 552 35.21 -20.46 -22.93
CA SER A 552 35.83 -21.64 -22.32
C SER A 552 35.79 -22.87 -23.23
N VAL A 553 36.53 -23.92 -22.86
CA VAL A 553 36.38 -25.24 -23.46
C VAL A 553 35.16 -25.91 -22.82
N GLN A 554 34.21 -26.36 -23.63
CA GLN A 554 32.98 -27.03 -23.20
C GLN A 554 32.91 -28.46 -23.70
N MET A 555 32.18 -29.32 -22.98
CA MET A 555 31.86 -30.69 -23.40
C MET A 555 30.57 -30.70 -24.24
N VAL A 556 30.71 -30.76 -25.56
CA VAL A 556 29.62 -30.80 -26.53
C VAL A 556 28.96 -32.18 -26.53
N LYS A 557 27.70 -32.24 -26.08
CA LYS A 557 26.89 -33.47 -26.02
C LYS A 557 26.00 -33.64 -27.23
N ALA A 558 25.53 -32.56 -27.82
CA ALA A 558 24.76 -32.63 -29.04
C ALA A 558 24.84 -31.31 -29.81
N ILE A 559 24.50 -31.36 -31.08
CA ILE A 559 24.26 -30.19 -31.92
C ILE A 559 22.90 -30.36 -32.58
N ARG A 560 22.17 -29.28 -32.76
CA ARG A 560 20.97 -29.29 -33.61
C ARG A 560 21.00 -28.17 -34.61
N LEU A 561 20.38 -28.43 -35.76
CA LEU A 561 20.30 -27.49 -36.88
C LEU A 561 18.85 -27.43 -37.38
N LEU A 562 18.33 -26.22 -37.53
CA LEU A 562 17.11 -25.90 -38.27
C LEU A 562 17.52 -25.38 -39.64
N THR A 563 16.86 -25.84 -40.70
CA THR A 563 17.24 -25.46 -42.07
C THR A 563 16.10 -24.82 -42.86
N ASP A 564 14.84 -25.06 -42.48
CA ASP A 564 13.65 -24.47 -43.11
C ASP A 564 12.88 -23.59 -42.10
N THR A 565 13.05 -22.28 -42.25
CA THR A 565 12.33 -21.23 -41.50
C THR A 565 10.96 -20.91 -42.10
N HIS A 566 10.50 -21.69 -43.09
CA HIS A 566 9.19 -21.57 -43.74
C HIS A 566 8.94 -20.25 -44.50
N VAL A 567 9.99 -19.50 -44.80
CA VAL A 567 9.89 -18.11 -45.28
C VAL A 567 9.31 -18.00 -46.70
N ASN A 568 9.69 -18.90 -47.62
CA ASN A 568 9.05 -18.98 -48.94
C ASN A 568 9.29 -20.32 -49.66
N PRO A 569 8.22 -21.05 -50.07
CA PRO A 569 8.34 -22.32 -50.80
C PRO A 569 9.14 -22.24 -52.11
N LYS A 570 9.27 -21.05 -52.73
CA LYS A 570 10.04 -20.83 -53.96
C LYS A 570 11.55 -21.11 -53.79
N TYR A 571 12.08 -20.97 -52.58
CA TYR A 571 13.52 -21.06 -52.30
C TYR A 571 13.95 -22.39 -51.67
N ARG A 572 13.07 -23.40 -51.67
CA ARG A 572 13.36 -24.73 -51.12
C ARG A 572 14.60 -25.42 -51.67
N ASN A 573 15.04 -25.05 -52.88
CA ASN A 573 16.24 -25.57 -53.49
C ASN A 573 17.55 -25.00 -52.89
N ARG A 574 17.46 -24.02 -51.98
CA ARG A 574 18.59 -23.45 -51.24
C ARG A 574 18.79 -24.09 -49.86
N LEU A 575 17.78 -24.77 -49.34
CA LEU A 575 17.85 -25.35 -47.99
C LEU A 575 19.00 -26.35 -47.92
N VAL A 576 19.82 -26.24 -46.88
CA VAL A 576 20.98 -27.11 -46.72
C VAL A 576 20.55 -28.56 -46.52
N THR A 577 21.14 -29.47 -47.30
CA THR A 577 20.84 -30.91 -47.26
C THR A 577 22.00 -31.74 -46.71
N ARG A 578 23.23 -31.22 -46.78
CA ARG A 578 24.43 -31.86 -46.22
C ARG A 578 25.31 -30.80 -45.59
N PHE A 579 25.80 -31.09 -44.39
CA PHE A 579 26.70 -30.22 -43.64
C PHE A 579 27.66 -31.05 -42.79
N HIS A 580 28.73 -30.42 -42.34
CA HIS A 580 29.60 -30.98 -41.31
C HIS A 580 29.92 -29.94 -40.23
N VAL A 581 30.33 -30.46 -39.07
CA VAL A 581 30.78 -29.66 -37.95
C VAL A 581 32.18 -30.08 -37.55
N ASP A 582 33.06 -29.09 -37.43
CA ASP A 582 34.38 -29.26 -36.86
C ASP A 582 34.49 -28.55 -35.51
N VAL A 583 35.40 -29.02 -34.65
CA VAL A 583 35.72 -28.36 -33.39
C VAL A 583 37.21 -28.16 -33.21
N SER A 584 37.57 -27.14 -32.44
CA SER A 584 38.94 -26.85 -32.01
C SER A 584 38.94 -26.45 -30.53
N THR A 585 39.94 -26.90 -29.77
CA THR A 585 40.18 -26.47 -28.38
C THR A 585 41.30 -25.42 -28.26
N THR A 586 42.08 -25.22 -29.33
CA THR A 586 43.31 -24.40 -29.33
C THR A 586 43.10 -23.06 -30.04
N GLY A 587 43.03 -23.09 -31.37
CA GLY A 587 43.09 -21.91 -32.24
C GLY A 587 42.07 -21.95 -33.38
N LEU A 588 42.13 -20.93 -34.22
CA LEU A 588 41.19 -20.69 -35.33
C LEU A 588 41.77 -21.11 -36.70
N ASP A 589 43.01 -21.58 -36.76
CA ASP A 589 43.61 -22.00 -38.03
C ASP A 589 42.90 -23.27 -38.53
N SER A 590 42.79 -23.42 -39.85
CA SER A 590 42.08 -24.59 -40.41
C SER A 590 42.68 -25.94 -39.99
N SER A 591 43.95 -25.98 -39.60
CA SER A 591 44.63 -27.17 -39.07
C SER A 591 44.29 -27.50 -37.62
N ASP A 592 43.73 -26.57 -36.84
CA ASP A 592 43.32 -26.80 -35.45
C ASP A 592 41.98 -27.56 -35.36
N PHE A 593 41.20 -27.55 -36.43
CA PHE A 593 39.86 -28.11 -36.46
C PHE A 593 39.84 -29.61 -36.78
N THR A 594 39.04 -30.36 -36.01
CA THR A 594 38.75 -31.77 -36.26
C THR A 594 37.26 -31.97 -36.52
N THR A 595 36.90 -32.67 -37.59
CA THR A 595 35.50 -32.99 -37.91
C THR A 595 34.91 -33.97 -36.92
N ILE A 596 33.80 -33.57 -36.28
CA ILE A 596 33.08 -34.39 -35.29
C ILE A 596 31.73 -34.89 -35.80
N LEU A 597 31.19 -34.26 -36.84
CA LEU A 597 29.91 -34.62 -37.44
C LEU A 597 29.98 -34.40 -38.95
N SER A 598 29.48 -35.36 -39.72
CA SER A 598 29.11 -35.18 -41.12
C SER A 598 27.71 -35.74 -41.31
N ALA A 599 26.75 -34.89 -41.63
CA ALA A 599 25.33 -35.21 -41.58
C ALA A 599 24.64 -34.93 -42.92
N THR A 600 23.72 -35.82 -43.30
CA THR A 600 22.76 -35.59 -44.40
C THR A 600 21.38 -35.50 -43.78
N ARG A 601 20.70 -34.37 -44.04
CA ARG A 601 19.42 -34.02 -43.43
C ARG A 601 18.28 -34.89 -43.95
N GLN A 602 17.29 -35.19 -43.09
CA GLN A 602 16.06 -35.88 -43.51
C GLN A 602 14.86 -34.94 -43.76
N THR A 603 14.68 -33.89 -42.94
CA THR A 603 13.54 -32.94 -43.01
C THR A 603 13.99 -31.49 -42.76
N GLY A 604 13.19 -30.49 -43.16
CA GLY A 604 13.54 -29.06 -42.98
C GLY A 604 13.52 -28.54 -41.55
N ASP A 605 12.84 -29.28 -40.67
CA ASP A 605 12.69 -28.96 -39.25
C ASP A 605 13.98 -29.21 -38.46
N TRP A 606 13.92 -28.97 -37.15
CA TRP A 606 14.98 -29.25 -36.21
C TRP A 606 15.42 -30.72 -36.25
N GLU A 607 16.72 -30.95 -36.44
CA GLU A 607 17.36 -32.26 -36.31
C GLU A 607 18.53 -32.20 -35.32
N THR A 608 18.55 -33.12 -34.36
CA THR A 608 19.55 -33.18 -33.28
C THR A 608 20.49 -34.37 -33.46
N TYR A 609 21.78 -34.12 -33.30
CA TYR A 609 22.88 -35.08 -33.44
C TYR A 609 23.61 -35.19 -32.10
N GLU A 610 23.47 -36.32 -31.41
CA GLU A 610 24.10 -36.55 -30.11
C GLU A 610 25.49 -37.20 -30.24
N PHE A 611 26.39 -36.84 -29.33
CA PHE A 611 27.73 -37.39 -29.19
C PHE A 611 27.83 -38.22 -27.92
N ASP A 612 28.35 -39.43 -28.03
CA ASP A 612 28.64 -40.30 -26.89
C ASP A 612 29.98 -41.04 -27.12
N PRO A 613 31.05 -40.71 -26.37
CA PRO A 613 31.11 -39.68 -25.31
C PRO A 613 30.99 -38.24 -25.86
N PRO A 614 30.67 -37.23 -25.00
CA PRO A 614 30.71 -35.82 -25.41
C PRO A 614 32.11 -35.39 -25.88
N VAL A 615 32.18 -34.37 -26.74
CA VAL A 615 33.43 -33.92 -27.37
C VAL A 615 33.84 -32.54 -26.84
N GLU A 616 35.12 -32.35 -26.52
CA GLU A 616 35.66 -31.05 -26.12
C GLU A 616 35.69 -30.07 -27.30
N ALA A 617 35.22 -28.85 -27.08
CA ALA A 617 35.30 -27.77 -28.05
C ALA A 617 35.48 -26.43 -27.34
N ARG A 618 36.32 -25.57 -27.90
CA ARG A 618 36.33 -24.12 -27.62
C ARG A 618 35.64 -23.34 -28.74
N TYR A 619 35.91 -23.77 -29.97
CA TYR A 619 35.33 -23.26 -31.19
C TYR A 619 34.57 -24.35 -31.92
N VAL A 620 33.41 -24.02 -32.46
CA VAL A 620 32.57 -24.90 -33.26
C VAL A 620 32.42 -24.28 -34.64
N ARG A 621 32.84 -24.98 -35.69
CA ARG A 621 32.75 -24.54 -37.07
C ARG A 621 31.67 -25.32 -37.80
N LEU A 622 30.64 -24.63 -38.27
CA LEU A 622 29.59 -25.19 -39.13
C LEU A 622 29.95 -24.95 -40.60
N VAL A 623 29.88 -25.98 -41.44
CA VAL A 623 30.16 -25.91 -42.88
C VAL A 623 29.01 -26.49 -43.70
N LEU A 624 28.52 -25.74 -44.70
CA LEU A 624 27.33 -26.07 -45.48
C LEU A 624 27.73 -26.71 -46.84
N ASP A 625 27.80 -28.03 -46.89
CA ASP A 625 28.31 -28.77 -48.05
C ASP A 625 27.36 -28.75 -49.25
N GLU A 626 26.07 -29.01 -49.02
CA GLU A 626 25.05 -29.09 -50.09
C GLU A 626 23.85 -28.17 -49.85
N PRO A 627 23.27 -27.55 -50.91
CA PRO A 627 23.57 -27.73 -52.35
C PRO A 627 24.99 -27.33 -52.75
N SER A 628 25.64 -28.01 -53.70
CA SER A 628 27.08 -27.80 -53.99
C SER A 628 27.41 -26.48 -54.70
N SER A 629 26.39 -25.72 -55.13
CA SER A 629 26.55 -24.45 -55.83
C SER A 629 25.33 -23.55 -55.62
N GLY A 630 25.55 -22.23 -55.64
CA GLY A 630 24.49 -21.23 -55.45
C GLY A 630 24.16 -20.99 -53.97
N TRP A 631 23.09 -20.23 -53.74
CA TRP A 631 22.65 -19.85 -52.40
C TRP A 631 22.24 -21.05 -51.55
N ARG A 632 22.73 -21.08 -50.31
CA ARG A 632 22.42 -22.03 -49.24
C ARG A 632 21.71 -21.31 -48.10
N GLN A 633 20.78 -22.00 -47.46
CA GLN A 633 19.96 -21.46 -46.37
C GLN A 633 19.88 -22.38 -45.16
N ILE A 634 20.06 -21.78 -43.98
CA ILE A 634 19.75 -22.38 -42.67
C ILE A 634 18.90 -21.41 -41.84
N GLY A 635 18.21 -21.91 -40.82
CA GLY A 635 17.55 -21.09 -39.81
C GLY A 635 18.48 -20.88 -38.62
N GLU A 636 18.62 -21.92 -37.80
CA GLU A 636 19.22 -21.81 -36.47
C GLU A 636 20.14 -23.00 -36.18
N PHE A 637 21.19 -22.75 -35.40
CA PHE A 637 22.24 -23.68 -35.02
C PHE A 637 22.51 -23.59 -33.52
N GLU A 638 22.30 -24.70 -32.82
CA GLU A 638 22.50 -24.73 -31.38
C GLU A 638 23.42 -25.88 -30.94
N VAL A 639 24.22 -25.59 -29.91
CA VAL A 639 25.15 -26.54 -29.30
C VAL A 639 24.69 -26.86 -27.89
N ARG A 640 24.41 -28.14 -27.61
CA ARG A 640 24.11 -28.65 -26.27
C ARG A 640 25.38 -29.08 -25.58
N ILE A 641 25.63 -28.51 -24.42
CA ILE A 641 26.76 -28.86 -23.55
C ILE A 641 26.30 -29.71 -22.36
N VAL A 642 27.25 -30.41 -21.75
CA VAL A 642 27.06 -31.05 -20.44
C VAL A 642 28.17 -30.58 -19.50
N ARG A 643 27.81 -29.93 -18.40
CA ARG A 643 28.71 -29.71 -17.26
C ARG A 643 28.54 -30.87 -16.26
N PRO A 644 29.63 -31.46 -15.75
CA PRO A 644 29.53 -32.47 -14.70
C PRO A 644 28.88 -31.88 -13.44
N TYR A 645 27.91 -32.60 -12.85
CA TYR A 645 27.39 -32.24 -11.53
C TYR A 645 28.44 -32.56 -10.47
N ILE A 646 29.05 -31.54 -9.86
CA ILE A 646 30.01 -31.71 -8.77
C ILE A 646 29.30 -32.29 -7.54
N SER A 647 29.77 -33.45 -7.08
CA SER A 647 29.23 -34.14 -5.92
C SER A 647 29.74 -33.49 -4.63
N GLU A 648 28.86 -32.78 -3.90
CA GLU A 648 29.17 -32.22 -2.57
C GLU A 648 29.63 -33.29 -1.57
N LEU A 649 29.19 -34.54 -1.75
CA LEU A 649 29.50 -35.66 -0.85
C LEU A 649 30.82 -36.37 -1.16
N GLN A 650 31.29 -36.30 -2.41
CA GLN A 650 32.48 -37.04 -2.86
C GLN A 650 33.66 -36.12 -3.17
N SER A 651 33.40 -34.84 -3.46
CA SER A 651 34.43 -33.83 -3.61
C SER A 651 35.02 -33.46 -2.24
N THR A 652 36.26 -32.99 -2.22
CA THR A 652 36.96 -32.67 -0.97
C THR A 652 37.75 -31.37 -1.06
N ILE A 653 37.91 -30.70 0.08
CA ILE A 653 38.85 -29.60 0.28
C ILE A 653 39.73 -29.89 1.50
N GLN A 654 41.04 -29.77 1.34
CA GLN A 654 42.02 -30.02 2.39
C GLN A 654 43.13 -28.97 2.33
N ALA A 655 43.77 -28.72 3.47
CA ALA A 655 44.90 -27.79 3.55
C ALA A 655 46.06 -28.43 4.31
N THR A 656 47.29 -28.15 3.90
CA THR A 656 48.48 -28.59 4.64
C THR A 656 48.52 -27.94 6.02
N THR A 657 49.01 -28.66 7.01
CA THR A 657 49.07 -28.20 8.42
C THR A 657 50.20 -28.94 9.14
N PRO A 658 50.92 -28.32 10.10
CA PRO A 658 50.74 -26.95 10.63
C PRO A 658 51.44 -25.86 9.81
N HIS A 659 50.97 -24.61 9.96
CA HIS A 659 51.56 -23.37 9.41
C HIS A 659 51.55 -22.24 10.45
N LEU A 660 52.45 -21.27 10.30
CA LEU A 660 52.46 -20.03 11.07
C LEU A 660 51.37 -19.08 10.58
N ALA A 661 50.60 -18.51 11.50
CA ALA A 661 49.60 -17.49 11.18
C ALA A 661 50.22 -16.09 11.22
N ASP A 662 51.25 -15.84 10.43
CA ASP A 662 52.00 -14.57 10.38
C ASP A 662 51.68 -13.72 9.14
N GLY A 663 50.69 -14.14 8.33
CA GLY A 663 50.34 -13.52 7.05
C GLY A 663 51.35 -13.77 5.93
N VAL A 664 52.39 -14.58 6.15
CA VAL A 664 53.47 -14.84 5.18
C VAL A 664 53.58 -16.34 4.88
N ASP A 665 53.65 -17.19 5.91
CA ASP A 665 53.62 -18.65 5.75
C ASP A 665 52.30 -19.08 5.11
N SER A 666 52.39 -19.94 4.10
CA SER A 666 51.29 -20.29 3.21
C SER A 666 51.01 -21.78 3.29
N SER A 667 49.76 -22.13 3.57
CA SER A 667 49.26 -23.50 3.45
C SER A 667 48.88 -23.80 2.01
N ILE A 668 49.16 -25.02 1.53
CA ILE A 668 48.68 -25.50 0.23
C ILE A 668 47.29 -26.08 0.45
N VAL A 669 46.29 -25.47 -0.19
CA VAL A 669 44.91 -25.95 -0.23
C VAL A 669 44.75 -26.80 -1.48
N THR A 670 44.33 -28.05 -1.30
CA THR A 670 44.02 -28.99 -2.39
C THR A 670 42.51 -29.23 -2.43
N ILE A 671 41.90 -29.02 -3.59
CA ILE A 671 40.47 -29.21 -3.85
C ILE A 671 40.35 -30.33 -4.87
N THR A 672 39.64 -31.40 -4.54
CA THR A 672 39.36 -32.49 -5.48
C THR A 672 37.90 -32.44 -5.87
N LEU A 673 37.62 -32.19 -7.15
CA LEU A 673 36.28 -32.13 -7.71
C LEU A 673 35.96 -33.43 -8.43
N VAL A 674 34.88 -34.09 -8.02
CA VAL A 674 34.37 -35.29 -8.70
C VAL A 674 32.86 -35.18 -8.92
N ASP A 675 32.37 -35.82 -9.97
CA ASP A 675 30.94 -35.94 -10.24
C ASP A 675 30.26 -37.01 -9.35
N THR A 676 28.95 -37.19 -9.49
CA THR A 676 28.19 -38.20 -8.72
C THR A 676 28.56 -39.65 -9.06
N ALA A 677 29.19 -39.89 -10.20
CA ALA A 677 29.73 -41.19 -10.60
C ALA A 677 31.19 -41.39 -10.15
N GLY A 678 31.82 -40.35 -9.59
CA GLY A 678 33.21 -40.35 -9.12
C GLY A 678 34.24 -40.00 -10.21
N ASN A 679 33.82 -39.51 -11.37
CA ASN A 679 34.75 -39.04 -12.40
C ASN A 679 35.32 -37.67 -12.04
N PRO A 680 36.60 -37.38 -12.34
CA PRO A 680 37.19 -36.06 -12.09
C PRO A 680 36.50 -34.98 -12.93
N VAL A 681 36.20 -33.84 -12.29
CA VAL A 681 35.67 -32.65 -12.96
C VAL A 681 36.83 -31.72 -13.27
N THR A 682 37.20 -31.62 -14.54
CA THR A 682 38.39 -30.89 -15.02
C THR A 682 38.01 -29.57 -15.70
N GLY A 683 39.00 -28.71 -15.95
CA GLY A 683 38.84 -27.47 -16.72
C GLY A 683 38.03 -26.37 -16.04
N VAL A 684 37.76 -26.48 -14.74
CA VAL A 684 37.04 -25.43 -13.99
C VAL A 684 37.87 -24.15 -13.95
N PRO A 685 37.35 -23.01 -14.44
CA PRO A 685 38.05 -21.73 -14.41
C PRO A 685 38.34 -21.26 -12.97
N PRO A 686 39.49 -20.62 -12.70
CA PRO A 686 39.84 -20.12 -11.37
C PRO A 686 38.79 -19.18 -10.74
N GLU A 687 38.11 -18.39 -11.57
CA GLU A 687 37.05 -17.45 -11.17
C GLU A 687 35.79 -18.12 -10.64
N ASP A 688 35.55 -19.39 -10.98
CA ASP A 688 34.40 -20.17 -10.51
C ASP A 688 34.65 -20.81 -9.13
N PHE A 689 35.85 -20.65 -8.56
CA PHE A 689 36.17 -21.07 -7.19
C PHE A 689 35.93 -19.94 -6.20
N HIS A 690 34.88 -20.07 -5.38
CA HIS A 690 34.67 -19.18 -4.24
C HIS A 690 35.12 -19.89 -2.95
N LEU A 691 36.24 -19.44 -2.41
CA LEU A 691 36.86 -20.05 -1.25
C LEU A 691 36.61 -19.24 0.02
N PHE A 692 36.28 -19.93 1.10
CA PHE A 692 35.97 -19.32 2.39
C PHE A 692 36.81 -19.92 3.49
N CYS A 693 37.35 -19.05 4.35
CA CYS A 693 37.91 -19.41 5.65
C CYS A 693 36.94 -18.91 6.73
N LEU A 694 36.15 -19.81 7.31
CA LEU A 694 34.98 -19.45 8.12
C LEU A 694 35.32 -18.96 9.55
N TRP A 695 36.60 -18.83 9.88
CA TRP A 695 37.05 -18.25 11.15
C TRP A 695 37.51 -16.81 10.92
N GLU A 696 36.80 -15.85 11.50
CA GLU A 696 37.11 -14.40 11.47
C GLU A 696 37.30 -13.79 10.06
N ASN A 697 36.91 -14.50 8.99
CA ASN A 697 37.23 -14.17 7.59
C ASN A 697 38.75 -13.92 7.37
N ASP A 698 39.59 -14.58 8.16
CA ASP A 698 41.04 -14.36 8.26
C ASP A 698 41.82 -15.22 7.24
N GLY A 699 41.33 -15.34 6.01
CA GLY A 699 41.96 -16.17 4.98
C GLY A 699 42.18 -15.43 3.68
N GLU A 700 43.44 -15.27 3.28
CA GLU A 700 43.82 -14.77 1.96
C GLU A 700 44.20 -15.95 1.07
N PHE A 701 43.37 -16.24 0.07
CA PHE A 701 43.60 -17.30 -0.91
C PHE A 701 44.36 -16.79 -2.13
N GLY A 702 45.24 -17.62 -2.68
CA GLY A 702 45.86 -17.38 -3.99
C GLY A 702 44.93 -17.76 -5.15
N THR A 703 45.42 -17.63 -6.38
CA THR A 703 44.71 -18.12 -7.58
C THR A 703 44.65 -19.65 -7.57
N VAL A 704 43.47 -20.20 -7.85
CA VAL A 704 43.28 -21.65 -8.01
C VAL A 704 43.81 -22.08 -9.37
N ALA A 705 44.53 -23.21 -9.42
CA ALA A 705 44.99 -23.82 -10.65
C ALA A 705 44.78 -25.33 -10.62
N GLU A 706 44.39 -25.92 -11.75
CA GLU A 706 44.36 -27.38 -11.90
C GLU A 706 45.79 -27.94 -11.92
N THR A 707 45.99 -29.09 -11.28
CA THR A 707 47.26 -29.80 -11.26
C THR A 707 47.36 -30.78 -12.44
N ASP A 708 48.49 -31.48 -12.57
CA ASP A 708 48.63 -32.58 -13.54
C ASP A 708 47.71 -33.78 -13.25
N SER A 709 47.07 -33.82 -12.07
CA SER A 709 46.05 -34.81 -11.73
C SER A 709 44.66 -34.27 -12.09
N PRO A 710 43.95 -34.88 -13.05
CA PRO A 710 42.63 -34.44 -13.49
C PRO A 710 41.66 -34.22 -12.32
N GLY A 711 41.02 -33.05 -12.28
CA GLY A 711 40.02 -32.69 -11.27
C GLY A 711 40.60 -32.37 -9.89
N VAL A 712 41.92 -32.27 -9.78
CA VAL A 712 42.61 -31.83 -8.56
C VAL A 712 43.16 -30.43 -8.78
N TYR A 713 42.70 -29.50 -7.96
CA TYR A 713 43.04 -28.09 -7.99
C TYR A 713 43.82 -27.69 -6.76
N GLN A 714 44.73 -26.71 -6.90
CA GLN A 714 45.51 -26.18 -5.79
C GLN A 714 45.50 -24.66 -5.74
N THR A 715 45.60 -24.15 -4.52
CA THR A 715 45.88 -22.73 -4.23
C THR A 715 46.66 -22.61 -2.91
N THR A 716 47.08 -21.39 -2.56
CA THR A 716 47.67 -21.07 -1.27
C THR A 716 46.67 -20.40 -0.34
N LEU A 717 46.78 -20.62 0.97
CA LEU A 717 46.05 -19.90 2.01
C LEU A 717 47.02 -19.29 3.01
N ARG A 718 46.91 -17.98 3.24
CA ARG A 718 47.59 -17.26 4.33
C ARG A 718 46.58 -16.79 5.37
N THR A 719 47.00 -16.79 6.63
CA THR A 719 46.15 -16.39 7.76
C THR A 719 46.96 -15.56 8.76
N THR A 720 46.32 -14.66 9.50
CA THR A 720 46.98 -13.81 10.50
C THR A 720 46.65 -14.18 11.95
N HIS A 721 45.68 -15.07 12.16
CA HIS A 721 45.26 -15.55 13.47
C HIS A 721 45.48 -17.06 13.62
N ALA A 722 46.16 -17.46 14.69
CA ALA A 722 46.39 -18.86 15.02
C ALA A 722 45.09 -19.56 15.43
N GLY A 723 44.85 -20.77 14.94
CA GLY A 723 43.67 -21.56 15.30
C GLY A 723 43.35 -22.65 14.28
N THR A 724 42.33 -23.45 14.57
CA THR A 724 41.80 -24.42 13.59
C THR A 724 40.96 -23.67 12.57
N LYS A 725 41.32 -23.76 11.28
CA LYS A 725 40.58 -23.13 10.19
C LYS A 725 39.61 -24.14 9.57
N THR A 726 38.37 -23.70 9.34
CA THR A 726 37.37 -24.45 8.56
C THR A 726 37.29 -23.83 7.18
N LEU A 727 37.52 -24.63 6.15
CA LEU A 727 37.48 -24.19 4.76
C LEU A 727 36.19 -24.63 4.10
N ARG A 728 35.72 -23.84 3.14
CA ARG A 728 34.69 -24.23 2.17
C ARG A 728 35.10 -23.78 0.78
N ALA A 729 34.78 -24.59 -0.22
CA ALA A 729 34.77 -24.16 -1.61
C ALA A 729 33.33 -24.19 -2.13
N VAL A 730 32.94 -23.16 -2.87
CA VAL A 730 31.73 -23.18 -3.68
C VAL A 730 32.15 -23.11 -5.14
N VAL A 731 31.82 -24.16 -5.88
CA VAL A 731 32.17 -24.31 -7.31
C VAL A 731 30.92 -24.73 -8.07
N TRP A 732 30.47 -23.91 -9.02
CA TRP A 732 29.22 -24.10 -9.77
C TRP A 732 28.01 -24.43 -8.87
N GLY A 733 27.98 -23.83 -7.68
CA GLY A 733 26.95 -24.00 -6.66
C GLY A 733 27.03 -25.26 -5.81
N ALA A 734 28.03 -26.12 -6.01
CA ALA A 734 28.35 -27.22 -5.09
C ALA A 734 29.19 -26.69 -3.92
N VAL A 735 28.74 -26.92 -2.70
CA VAL A 735 29.46 -26.56 -1.47
C VAL A 735 30.25 -27.76 -0.96
N ILE A 736 31.58 -27.61 -0.89
CA ILE A 736 32.56 -28.64 -0.52
C ILE A 736 33.23 -28.29 0.79
#